data_AF-A0A7V2YBP8-F1
#
_entry.id   AF-A0A7V2YBP8-F1
#
_cell.length_a   1.000
_cell.length_b   1.000
_cell.length_c   1.000
_cell.angle_alpha   90.00
_cell.angle_beta   90.00
_cell.angle_gamma   90.00
#
_symmetry.space_group_name_H-M   'P 1'
#
loop_
_entity.id
_entity.type
_entity.pdbx_description
1 polymer ?
#
loop_
_entity_poly.entity_id
_entity_poly.type
_entity_poly.pdbx_seq_one_letter_code
_entity_poly.pdbx_strand_id
1 'polypeptide(L)'
;MVLVFLITILWALPTGSLPAAGGPDQVGAPASGWSTAKEQGVWWFVTPQGKRFFSVGVNVVTGGSEDRHFRGRTWYSWASYYPSFEMWLLATRVRLREWGFNTAGGWSLHPKELRLPSTPELDLGRLSRFHWFDPFEPSTADRMKQLAKELTAPYRGSPFRIGYFSDNEVGWWNGPLFVYYIQKPPSNHTKRRLVEFLKEHYQGDWSRFLKDFQVPFGVRSFEELAKTAGTDVLLRPGGEGIQVVRRWTGIISSHYYRLVWEALKEADPEALVLGDRLPIYYDPYAVRAMVPYVDVISTNYNVDSPEGWLASYFFEGLMELAPSRPVLISEWFFASKENRTGNRNLGHLMTVGTQKERAAGAKEAAKAFAKQPQVVGIHWFQYWDHPKGGRLDGEDYNFGLVDVDDRPYEELVEEFRKVNPTLREIHARSGLTLSRYPSGPIRIPKARIDSSDNHLGDWPKPQSLLPRLKSPPGEIPFGEFYMAWDHGALHLAMIAMDYQDPELLAFQGEFPLGEAFRVDWGLKAGSSVRRFRMFLVPPSREEDVGKDTYKMNLRLCRWDELPGCSPVPGALARYFGSDQPRIVVELSLPWEALGLQGPPVEGALSTELAVTGFYRARWMSLSGLPPAQAMEELGAWRKVELVGFKK
;
A
#
# COMPACT_ATOMS: atom_id res chain seq x y z
N MET A 1 -35.94 -24.29 -46.53
CA MET A 1 -35.94 -25.69 -46.05
C MET A 1 -35.07 -25.73 -44.81
N VAL A 2 -35.65 -26.13 -43.66
CA VAL A 2 -35.04 -26.37 -42.33
C VAL A 2 -34.59 -25.11 -41.55
N LEU A 3 -35.38 -24.52 -40.63
CA LEU A 3 -35.79 -24.90 -39.26
C LEU A 3 -34.81 -24.41 -38.17
N VAL A 4 -35.16 -23.36 -37.43
CA VAL A 4 -34.65 -23.11 -36.07
C VAL A 4 -35.85 -22.79 -35.17
N PHE A 5 -36.07 -23.68 -34.21
CA PHE A 5 -37.14 -23.69 -33.24
C PHE A 5 -36.98 -22.56 -32.22
N LEU A 6 -38.02 -21.72 -32.08
CA LEU A 6 -38.28 -20.97 -30.86
C LEU A 6 -38.78 -21.96 -29.80
N ILE A 7 -38.04 -22.11 -28.71
CA ILE A 7 -38.53 -22.73 -27.48
C ILE A 7 -38.57 -21.65 -26.41
N THR A 8 -39.78 -21.18 -26.15
CA THR A 8 -40.19 -20.45 -24.96
C THR A 8 -40.02 -21.34 -23.74
N ILE A 9 -39.19 -20.92 -22.79
CA ILE A 9 -39.17 -21.50 -21.46
C ILE A 9 -39.42 -20.38 -20.45
N LEU A 10 -40.69 -20.25 -20.05
CA LEU A 10 -41.06 -19.64 -18.77
C LEU A 10 -40.61 -20.61 -17.66
N TRP A 11 -39.63 -20.21 -16.86
CA TRP A 11 -39.49 -20.72 -15.49
C TRP A 11 -39.92 -19.61 -14.53
N ALA A 12 -40.90 -19.96 -13.70
CA ALA A 12 -41.34 -19.18 -12.57
C ALA A 12 -40.15 -18.88 -11.66
N LEU A 13 -39.83 -17.60 -11.47
CA LEU A 13 -38.91 -17.15 -10.44
C LEU A 13 -39.56 -17.45 -9.07
N PRO A 14 -38.86 -18.13 -8.14
CA PRO A 14 -39.30 -18.15 -6.76
C PRO A 14 -39.21 -16.71 -6.23
N THR A 15 -40.31 -16.20 -5.70
CA THR A 15 -40.38 -14.95 -4.93
C THR A 15 -39.65 -15.15 -3.59
N GLY A 16 -38.34 -15.34 -3.65
CA GLY A 16 -37.45 -15.17 -2.52
C GLY A 16 -37.04 -13.71 -2.46
N SER A 17 -37.47 -13.00 -1.43
CA SER A 17 -36.96 -11.68 -1.10
C SER A 17 -35.43 -11.75 -0.93
N LEU A 18 -34.70 -11.29 -1.95
CA LEU A 18 -33.27 -11.02 -1.85
C LEU A 18 -33.05 -10.01 -0.70
N PRO A 19 -32.10 -10.24 0.22
CA PRO A 19 -31.74 -9.22 1.19
C PRO A 19 -31.23 -7.99 0.44
N ALA A 20 -31.89 -6.86 0.64
CA ALA A 20 -31.60 -5.61 -0.05
C ALA A 20 -30.15 -5.18 0.19
N ALA A 21 -29.31 -5.36 -0.83
CA ALA A 21 -28.01 -4.69 -0.91
C ALA A 21 -28.25 -3.19 -1.10
N GLY A 22 -28.34 -2.45 0.00
CA GLY A 22 -27.91 -1.06 0.23
C GLY A 22 -28.22 0.07 -0.77
N GLY A 23 -29.11 -0.11 -1.75
CA GLY A 23 -29.26 0.82 -2.88
C GLY A 23 -30.40 1.87 -2.84
N PRO A 24 -31.58 1.62 -2.23
CA PRO A 24 -32.69 2.60 -2.29
C PRO A 24 -33.00 3.35 -0.99
N ASP A 25 -32.59 2.85 0.18
CA ASP A 25 -33.02 3.35 1.49
C ASP A 25 -32.45 4.74 1.87
N GLN A 26 -31.53 5.29 1.08
CA GLN A 26 -30.92 6.62 1.33
C GLN A 26 -31.78 7.79 0.83
N VAL A 27 -32.72 7.55 -0.09
CA VAL A 27 -33.47 8.60 -0.81
C VAL A 27 -34.46 9.36 0.09
N GLY A 28 -34.80 8.81 1.27
CA GLY A 28 -35.72 9.42 2.24
C GLY A 28 -35.07 10.05 3.47
N ALA A 29 -33.73 10.17 3.52
CA ALA A 29 -33.05 10.76 4.67
C ALA A 29 -33.27 12.28 4.73
N PRO A 30 -33.62 12.85 5.90
CA PRO A 30 -33.80 14.30 6.04
C PRO A 30 -32.48 15.09 6.01
N ALA A 31 -31.31 14.44 6.09
CA ALA A 31 -29.99 15.08 6.08
C ALA A 31 -28.91 14.20 5.43
N SER A 32 -27.75 14.79 5.11
CA SER A 32 -26.61 14.14 4.42
C SER A 32 -25.55 13.52 5.36
N GLY A 33 -25.91 13.33 6.64
CA GLY A 33 -25.00 13.05 7.75
C GLY A 33 -24.43 11.63 7.82
N TRP A 34 -23.54 11.28 6.88
CA TRP A 34 -22.66 10.12 7.04
C TRP A 34 -21.68 10.35 8.19
N SER A 35 -21.37 9.29 8.93
CA SER A 35 -20.38 9.34 10.02
C SER A 35 -19.62 8.03 10.14
N THR A 36 -18.76 7.94 11.15
CA THR A 36 -18.04 6.71 11.50
C THR A 36 -18.30 6.36 12.95
N ALA A 37 -18.34 5.06 13.25
CA ALA A 37 -18.51 4.57 14.62
C ALA A 37 -17.67 3.32 14.85
N LYS A 38 -17.14 3.17 16.07
CA LYS A 38 -16.47 1.95 16.51
C LYS A 38 -17.37 1.21 17.50
N GLU A 39 -17.80 0.02 17.12
CA GLU A 39 -18.73 -0.80 17.90
C GLU A 39 -18.12 -2.19 18.11
N GLN A 40 -17.98 -2.63 19.36
CA GLN A 40 -17.39 -3.93 19.71
C GLN A 40 -16.00 -4.16 19.08
N GLY A 41 -15.20 -3.10 18.98
CA GLY A 41 -13.86 -3.16 18.40
C GLY A 41 -13.81 -3.05 16.87
N VAL A 42 -14.96 -3.03 16.19
CA VAL A 42 -15.07 -2.95 14.72
C VAL A 42 -15.53 -1.55 14.31
N TRP A 43 -14.83 -0.95 13.36
CA TRP A 43 -15.17 0.33 12.77
C TRP A 43 -16.21 0.18 11.67
N TRP A 44 -17.09 1.16 11.53
CA TRP A 44 -18.13 1.20 10.51
C TRP A 44 -18.25 2.59 9.91
N PHE A 45 -18.61 2.66 8.63
CA PHE A 45 -19.39 3.80 8.17
C PHE A 45 -20.79 3.70 8.76
N VAL A 46 -21.39 4.85 9.04
CA VAL A 46 -22.77 4.96 9.51
C VAL A 46 -23.53 5.79 8.49
N THR A 47 -24.62 5.23 7.97
CA THR A 47 -25.47 5.93 7.01
C THR A 47 -26.20 7.10 7.68
N PRO A 48 -26.73 8.07 6.91
CA PRO A 48 -27.59 9.12 7.45
C PRO A 48 -28.81 8.65 8.27
N GLN A 49 -29.22 7.38 8.15
CA GLN A 49 -30.28 6.77 8.97
C GLN A 49 -29.76 6.03 10.21
N GLY A 50 -28.47 6.14 10.53
CA GLY A 50 -27.85 5.47 11.68
C GLY A 50 -27.55 3.98 11.49
N LYS A 51 -27.54 3.47 10.25
CA LYS A 51 -27.28 2.03 9.99
C LYS A 51 -25.78 1.80 9.74
N ARG A 52 -25.24 0.70 10.27
CA ARG A 52 -23.89 0.21 9.94
C ARG A 52 -23.76 -0.09 8.44
N PHE A 53 -22.73 0.45 7.81
CA PHE A 53 -22.43 0.32 6.39
C PHE A 53 -20.99 -0.16 6.18
N PHE A 54 -20.83 -1.18 5.35
CA PHE A 54 -19.54 -1.60 4.82
C PHE A 54 -19.54 -1.29 3.33
N SER A 55 -18.63 -0.41 2.92
CA SER A 55 -18.59 0.11 1.57
C SER A 55 -17.91 -0.87 0.62
N VAL A 56 -18.63 -1.41 -0.36
CA VAL A 56 -18.09 -2.27 -1.43
C VAL A 56 -18.23 -1.51 -2.74
N GLY A 57 -17.15 -0.87 -3.17
CA GLY A 57 -17.18 0.11 -4.26
C GLY A 57 -16.45 -0.31 -5.53
N VAL A 58 -16.67 0.46 -6.59
CA VAL A 58 -15.92 0.40 -7.85
C VAL A 58 -15.49 1.80 -8.24
N ASN A 59 -14.22 1.99 -8.58
CA ASN A 59 -13.69 3.25 -9.12
C ASN A 59 -13.94 3.34 -10.63
N VAL A 60 -13.93 4.58 -11.15
CA VAL A 60 -14.02 4.88 -12.59
C VAL A 60 -15.26 4.28 -13.26
N VAL A 61 -16.41 4.34 -12.57
CA VAL A 61 -17.70 3.98 -13.16
C VAL A 61 -18.17 5.12 -14.06
N THR A 62 -17.65 5.16 -15.29
CA THR A 62 -17.96 6.15 -16.32
C THR A 62 -18.13 5.48 -17.67
N GLY A 63 -18.71 6.21 -18.63
CA GLY A 63 -18.93 5.72 -19.99
C GLY A 63 -17.64 5.51 -20.82
N GLY A 64 -16.46 5.79 -20.25
CA GLY A 64 -15.19 5.72 -20.96
C GLY A 64 -14.95 6.90 -21.89
N SER A 65 -14.15 6.67 -22.94
CA SER A 65 -13.78 7.68 -23.92
C SER A 65 -14.94 7.99 -24.88
N GLU A 66 -15.08 9.25 -25.30
CA GLU A 66 -15.99 9.63 -26.39
C GLU A 66 -15.54 9.02 -27.72
N ASP A 67 -14.23 9.04 -27.99
CA ASP A 67 -13.62 8.40 -29.15
C ASP A 67 -13.00 7.05 -28.75
N ARG A 68 -13.58 5.96 -29.27
CA ARG A 68 -13.09 4.59 -29.07
C ARG A 68 -11.65 4.42 -29.56
N HIS A 69 -11.24 5.11 -30.62
CA HIS A 69 -9.94 4.94 -31.25
C HIS A 69 -9.04 6.18 -31.12
N PHE A 70 -8.76 6.56 -29.87
CA PHE A 70 -7.96 7.74 -29.57
C PHE A 70 -6.46 7.43 -29.44
N ARG A 71 -5.62 8.22 -30.14
CA ARG A 71 -4.13 8.17 -30.10
C ARG A 71 -3.55 6.76 -30.30
N GLY A 72 -4.05 6.04 -31.31
CA GLY A 72 -3.56 4.71 -31.70
C GLY A 72 -3.89 3.59 -30.71
N ARG A 73 -4.80 3.84 -29.77
CA ARG A 73 -5.25 2.88 -28.75
C ARG A 73 -6.74 2.59 -28.93
N THR A 74 -7.21 1.46 -28.41
CA THR A 74 -8.65 1.16 -28.37
C THR A 74 -9.16 1.28 -26.95
N TRP A 75 -9.98 2.28 -26.69
CA TRP A 75 -10.56 2.61 -25.39
C TRP A 75 -11.94 2.00 -25.22
N TYR A 76 -12.31 1.74 -23.96
CA TYR A 76 -13.70 1.52 -23.63
C TYR A 76 -14.53 2.76 -23.97
N SER A 77 -15.67 2.56 -24.63
CA SER A 77 -16.61 3.62 -24.99
C SER A 77 -18.03 3.06 -25.01
N TRP A 78 -18.89 3.54 -24.12
CA TRP A 78 -20.27 3.08 -24.00
C TRP A 78 -21.06 3.20 -25.31
N ALA A 79 -20.77 4.24 -26.10
CA ALA A 79 -21.48 4.55 -27.34
C ALA A 79 -21.30 3.49 -28.42
N SER A 80 -20.31 2.60 -28.27
CA SER A 80 -20.08 1.48 -29.18
C SER A 80 -21.05 0.31 -28.95
N TYR A 81 -21.70 0.25 -27.78
CA TYR A 81 -22.47 -0.92 -27.32
C TYR A 81 -23.91 -0.62 -26.95
N TYR A 82 -24.24 0.64 -26.69
CA TYR A 82 -25.57 1.05 -26.25
C TYR A 82 -26.12 2.17 -27.14
N PRO A 83 -27.44 2.18 -27.42
CA PRO A 83 -28.07 3.20 -28.26
C PRO A 83 -28.13 4.58 -27.58
N SER A 84 -27.93 4.66 -26.27
CA SER A 84 -27.95 5.90 -25.48
C SER A 84 -27.20 5.72 -24.16
N PHE A 85 -26.76 6.83 -23.59
CA PHE A 85 -26.03 6.84 -22.32
C PHE A 85 -26.93 6.35 -21.19
N GLU A 86 -28.22 6.67 -21.22
CA GLU A 86 -29.21 6.25 -20.23
C GLU A 86 -29.37 4.73 -20.21
N MET A 87 -29.33 4.07 -21.38
CA MET A 87 -29.40 2.61 -21.47
C MET A 87 -28.12 1.96 -20.94
N TRP A 88 -26.95 2.52 -21.25
CA TRP A 88 -25.68 2.08 -20.65
C TRP A 88 -25.68 2.27 -19.12
N LEU A 89 -26.14 3.42 -18.64
CA LEU A 89 -26.21 3.74 -17.21
C LEU A 89 -27.15 2.77 -16.49
N LEU A 90 -28.31 2.48 -17.07
CA LEU A 90 -29.25 1.49 -16.53
C LEU A 90 -28.62 0.10 -16.46
N ALA A 91 -28.01 -0.38 -17.56
CA ALA A 91 -27.36 -1.68 -17.61
C ALA A 91 -26.21 -1.79 -16.61
N THR A 92 -25.37 -0.75 -16.51
CA THR A 92 -24.27 -0.67 -15.56
C THR A 92 -24.76 -0.68 -14.12
N ARG A 93 -25.84 0.05 -13.79
CA ARG A 93 -26.45 0.02 -12.45
C ARG A 93 -27.01 -1.35 -12.08
N VAL A 94 -27.60 -2.07 -13.04
CA VAL A 94 -28.07 -3.45 -12.84
C VAL A 94 -26.88 -4.36 -12.57
N ARG A 95 -25.85 -4.34 -13.44
CA ARG A 95 -24.62 -5.14 -13.27
C ARG A 95 -23.97 -4.93 -11.90
N LEU A 96 -23.71 -3.68 -11.51
CA LEU A 96 -23.08 -3.36 -10.24
C LEU A 96 -23.88 -3.90 -9.04
N ARG A 97 -25.21 -3.73 -9.06
CA ARG A 97 -26.09 -4.26 -8.01
C ARG A 97 -26.07 -5.78 -7.98
N GLU A 98 -26.16 -6.44 -9.13
CA GLU A 98 -26.11 -7.90 -9.24
C GLU A 98 -24.78 -8.45 -8.74
N TRP A 99 -23.67 -7.79 -9.06
CA TRP A 99 -22.33 -8.15 -8.57
C TRP A 99 -22.08 -7.75 -7.10
N GLY A 100 -23.09 -7.19 -6.42
CA GLY A 100 -23.05 -6.88 -4.99
C GLY A 100 -22.28 -5.60 -4.62
N PHE A 101 -21.94 -4.74 -5.59
CA PHE A 101 -21.37 -3.43 -5.31
C PHE A 101 -22.45 -2.45 -4.84
N ASN A 102 -22.10 -1.62 -3.86
CA ASN A 102 -23.03 -0.71 -3.20
C ASN A 102 -22.52 0.74 -3.13
N THR A 103 -21.33 1.04 -3.66
CA THR A 103 -20.70 2.36 -3.58
C THR A 103 -20.03 2.73 -4.90
N ALA A 104 -20.11 4.00 -5.29
CA ALA A 104 -19.33 4.60 -6.37
C ALA A 104 -18.04 5.18 -5.80
N GLY A 105 -16.90 4.63 -6.21
CA GLY A 105 -15.57 5.08 -5.79
C GLY A 105 -15.11 6.35 -6.50
N GLY A 106 -13.81 6.63 -6.41
CA GLY A 106 -13.15 7.76 -7.08
C GLY A 106 -13.41 7.76 -8.60
N TRP A 107 -13.44 8.97 -9.17
CA TRP A 107 -13.65 9.26 -10.59
C TRP A 107 -14.88 8.59 -11.24
N SER A 108 -15.87 8.20 -10.44
CA SER A 108 -17.14 7.67 -10.93
C SER A 108 -18.13 8.79 -11.28
N LEU A 109 -19.16 8.47 -12.06
CA LEU A 109 -20.26 9.38 -12.35
C LEU A 109 -20.95 9.90 -11.08
N HIS A 110 -21.61 11.04 -11.23
CA HIS A 110 -22.24 11.73 -10.11
C HIS A 110 -23.30 10.85 -9.40
N PRO A 111 -23.44 10.91 -8.06
CA PRO A 111 -24.40 10.09 -7.31
C PRO A 111 -25.87 10.27 -7.75
N LYS A 112 -26.23 11.41 -8.36
CA LYS A 112 -27.58 11.63 -8.93
C LYS A 112 -27.86 10.72 -10.13
N GLU A 113 -26.83 10.29 -10.84
CA GLU A 113 -26.91 9.38 -12.01
C GLU A 113 -26.85 7.92 -11.55
N LEU A 114 -25.77 7.54 -10.85
CA LEU A 114 -25.55 6.15 -10.41
C LEU A 114 -26.55 5.71 -9.33
N ARG A 115 -27.06 6.65 -8.53
CA ARG A 115 -27.91 6.39 -7.35
C ARG A 115 -27.25 5.40 -6.39
N LEU A 116 -25.96 5.59 -6.16
CA LEU A 116 -25.14 4.87 -5.19
C LEU A 116 -24.51 5.88 -4.23
N PRO A 117 -24.29 5.52 -2.95
CA PRO A 117 -23.34 6.21 -2.09
C PRO A 117 -22.02 6.47 -2.83
N SER A 118 -21.42 7.64 -2.65
CA SER A 118 -20.27 8.07 -3.45
C SER A 118 -19.16 8.69 -2.60
N THR A 119 -17.92 8.47 -3.03
CA THR A 119 -16.69 9.07 -2.49
C THR A 119 -15.92 9.80 -3.61
N PRO A 120 -16.33 11.02 -4.00
CA PRO A 120 -15.67 11.75 -5.09
C PRO A 120 -14.21 12.06 -4.76
N GLU A 121 -13.38 12.05 -5.80
CA GLU A 121 -11.98 12.50 -5.77
C GLU A 121 -11.93 13.92 -6.36
N LEU A 122 -11.22 14.83 -5.70
CA LEU A 122 -11.29 16.26 -5.98
C LEU A 122 -10.02 16.84 -6.60
N ASP A 123 -8.88 16.16 -6.53
CA ASP A 123 -7.56 16.68 -6.88
C ASP A 123 -7.27 18.04 -6.19
N LEU A 124 -7.79 18.24 -4.98
CA LEU A 124 -7.84 19.55 -4.32
C LEU A 124 -6.44 20.13 -4.10
N GLY A 125 -5.51 19.36 -3.54
CA GLY A 125 -4.15 19.80 -3.29
C GLY A 125 -3.35 19.99 -4.57
N ARG A 126 -3.56 19.12 -5.56
CA ARG A 126 -2.93 19.25 -6.88
C ARG A 126 -3.40 20.51 -7.60
N LEU A 127 -4.72 20.73 -7.68
CA LEU A 127 -5.33 21.88 -8.35
C LEU A 127 -5.08 23.19 -7.59
N SER A 128 -4.99 23.16 -6.26
CA SER A 128 -4.62 24.33 -5.47
C SER A 128 -3.13 24.67 -5.53
N ARG A 129 -2.35 23.89 -6.27
CA ARG A 129 -0.89 24.01 -6.40
C ARG A 129 -0.20 23.93 -5.03
N PHE A 130 -0.58 22.94 -4.22
CA PHE A 130 0.12 22.63 -2.98
C PHE A 130 1.31 21.70 -3.27
N HIS A 131 1.02 20.50 -3.77
CA HIS A 131 1.99 19.43 -3.98
C HIS A 131 3.06 19.86 -4.98
N TRP A 132 4.33 19.82 -4.58
CA TRP A 132 5.46 20.17 -5.45
C TRP A 132 5.42 21.61 -5.99
N PHE A 133 4.81 22.56 -5.28
CA PHE A 133 4.87 23.99 -5.61
C PHE A 133 5.49 24.83 -4.47
N ASP A 134 4.70 25.65 -3.77
CA ASP A 134 5.12 26.41 -2.59
C ASP A 134 4.04 26.33 -1.48
N PRO A 135 3.94 25.20 -0.75
CA PRO A 135 2.97 24.98 0.33
C PRO A 135 2.84 26.11 1.36
N PHE A 136 3.95 26.77 1.70
CA PHE A 136 4.00 27.84 2.69
C PHE A 136 3.81 29.25 2.09
N GLU A 137 3.48 29.35 0.79
CA GLU A 137 3.03 30.61 0.20
C GLU A 137 1.71 31.08 0.87
N PRO A 138 1.61 32.35 1.32
CA PRO A 138 0.43 32.83 2.04
C PRO A 138 -0.91 32.64 1.30
N SER A 139 -0.90 32.73 -0.04
CA SER A 139 -2.10 32.62 -0.87
C SER A 139 -2.58 31.18 -1.08
N THR A 140 -1.80 30.17 -0.69
CA THR A 140 -2.15 28.75 -0.87
C THR A 140 -3.45 28.37 -0.16
N ALA A 141 -3.66 28.88 1.06
CA ALA A 141 -4.87 28.60 1.84
C ALA A 141 -6.14 29.11 1.14
N ASP A 142 -6.13 30.36 0.66
CA ASP A 142 -7.27 30.97 -0.01
C ASP A 142 -7.59 30.30 -1.34
N ARG A 143 -6.56 29.93 -2.12
CA ARG A 143 -6.73 29.14 -3.35
C ARG A 143 -7.43 27.81 -3.08
N MET A 144 -6.98 27.09 -2.05
CA MET A 144 -7.55 25.80 -1.68
C MET A 144 -9.01 25.93 -1.22
N LYS A 145 -9.33 26.94 -0.41
CA LYS A 145 -10.71 27.23 0.03
C LYS A 145 -11.65 27.53 -1.13
N GLN A 146 -11.19 28.33 -2.09
CA GLN A 146 -11.98 28.67 -3.27
C GLN A 146 -12.27 27.42 -4.11
N LEU A 147 -11.24 26.62 -4.41
CA LEU A 147 -11.39 25.37 -5.16
C LEU A 147 -12.27 24.35 -4.43
N ALA A 148 -12.16 24.22 -3.11
CA ALA A 148 -13.01 23.32 -2.34
C ALA A 148 -14.50 23.68 -2.49
N LYS A 149 -14.86 24.97 -2.48
CA LYS A 149 -16.25 25.42 -2.71
C LYS A 149 -16.75 25.03 -4.10
N GLU A 150 -15.92 25.21 -5.12
CA GLU A 150 -16.27 24.90 -6.52
C GLU A 150 -16.42 23.39 -6.73
N LEU A 151 -15.45 22.60 -6.29
CA LEU A 151 -15.37 21.16 -6.54
C LEU A 151 -16.41 20.36 -5.74
N THR A 152 -16.80 20.83 -4.56
CA THR A 152 -17.82 20.15 -3.73
C THR A 152 -19.26 20.54 -4.08
N ALA A 153 -19.47 21.67 -4.77
CA ALA A 153 -20.80 22.21 -5.07
C ALA A 153 -21.77 21.20 -5.74
N PRO A 154 -21.35 20.33 -6.67
CA PRO A 154 -22.26 19.35 -7.28
C PRO A 154 -22.83 18.32 -6.30
N TYR A 155 -22.05 17.97 -5.27
CA TYR A 155 -22.31 16.86 -4.35
C TYR A 155 -22.95 17.30 -3.03
N ARG A 156 -22.77 18.56 -2.65
CA ARG A 156 -23.21 19.11 -1.37
C ARG A 156 -24.71 18.87 -1.11
N GLY A 157 -25.03 18.40 0.09
CA GLY A 157 -26.40 18.11 0.53
C GLY A 157 -26.99 16.82 -0.04
N SER A 158 -26.25 16.08 -0.88
CA SER A 158 -26.68 14.77 -1.37
C SER A 158 -26.61 13.73 -0.24
N PRO A 159 -27.69 12.97 0.05
CA PRO A 159 -27.63 11.87 1.02
C PRO A 159 -26.76 10.70 0.54
N PHE A 160 -26.39 10.68 -0.73
CA PHE A 160 -25.46 9.69 -1.27
C PHE A 160 -23.99 10.07 -1.04
N ARG A 161 -23.67 11.32 -0.74
CA ARG A 161 -22.27 11.74 -0.58
C ARG A 161 -21.75 11.31 0.79
N ILE A 162 -20.90 10.28 0.81
CA ILE A 162 -20.22 9.81 2.03
C ILE A 162 -19.21 10.88 2.50
N GLY A 163 -18.39 11.35 1.58
CA GLY A 163 -17.30 12.28 1.86
C GLY A 163 -16.45 12.49 0.61
N TYR A 164 -15.33 13.18 0.75
CA TYR A 164 -14.42 13.50 -0.36
C TYR A 164 -13.02 12.97 -0.10
N PHE A 165 -12.41 12.37 -1.11
CA PHE A 165 -10.96 12.27 -1.17
C PHE A 165 -10.39 13.63 -1.54
N SER A 166 -9.31 14.04 -0.89
CA SER A 166 -8.67 15.32 -1.16
C SER A 166 -7.79 15.26 -2.39
N ASP A 167 -7.06 14.17 -2.58
CA ASP A 167 -6.18 13.90 -3.72
C ASP A 167 -6.05 12.37 -3.88
N ASN A 168 -5.20 11.93 -4.82
CA ASN A 168 -4.80 10.53 -4.99
C ASN A 168 -3.29 10.35 -4.96
N GLU A 169 -2.80 9.44 -4.13
CA GLU A 169 -1.40 8.99 -4.09
C GLU A 169 -0.39 10.14 -4.08
N VAL A 170 -0.65 11.16 -3.26
CA VAL A 170 0.26 12.32 -3.08
C VAL A 170 1.69 11.86 -2.86
N GLY A 171 1.84 10.74 -2.12
CA GLY A 171 3.10 10.06 -1.93
C GLY A 171 4.02 10.91 -1.08
N TRP A 172 3.92 10.78 0.24
CA TRP A 172 4.75 11.53 1.21
C TRP A 172 6.19 11.01 1.25
N TRP A 173 6.86 11.03 0.09
CA TRP A 173 8.22 10.55 -0.15
C TRP A 173 9.23 11.48 0.51
N ASN A 174 9.76 11.07 1.66
CA ASN A 174 10.52 11.95 2.54
C ASN A 174 11.78 12.56 1.89
N GLY A 175 12.59 11.76 1.19
CA GLY A 175 13.77 12.20 0.45
C GLY A 175 13.43 13.20 -0.65
N PRO A 176 12.57 12.83 -1.62
CA PRO A 176 12.21 13.70 -2.72
C PRO A 176 11.58 15.01 -2.23
N LEU A 177 10.72 14.98 -1.19
CA LEU A 177 10.17 16.21 -0.60
C LEU A 177 11.28 17.09 -0.02
N PHE A 178 12.23 16.53 0.72
CA PHE A 178 13.33 17.29 1.29
C PHE A 178 14.22 17.90 0.20
N VAL A 179 14.68 17.08 -0.75
CA VAL A 179 15.53 17.47 -1.88
C VAL A 179 14.86 18.55 -2.72
N TYR A 180 13.59 18.33 -3.09
CA TYR A 180 12.83 19.25 -3.92
C TYR A 180 12.75 20.66 -3.32
N TYR A 181 12.47 20.78 -2.01
CA TYR A 181 12.30 22.08 -1.37
C TYR A 181 13.62 22.75 -0.98
N ILE A 182 14.65 22.00 -0.58
CA ILE A 182 15.94 22.61 -0.21
C ILE A 182 16.64 23.24 -1.43
N GLN A 183 16.42 22.68 -2.62
CA GLN A 183 16.95 23.18 -3.90
C GLN A 183 16.19 24.40 -4.46
N LYS A 184 15.03 24.78 -3.91
CA LYS A 184 14.26 25.92 -4.43
C LYS A 184 15.03 27.26 -4.34
N PRO A 185 14.62 28.28 -5.11
CA PRO A 185 15.19 29.62 -4.97
C PRO A 185 14.82 30.27 -3.63
N PRO A 186 15.56 31.30 -3.18
CA PRO A 186 15.32 31.99 -1.90
C PRO A 186 13.94 32.64 -1.79
N SER A 187 13.29 32.91 -2.93
CA SER A 187 11.94 33.46 -3.00
C SER A 187 10.86 32.46 -2.55
N ASN A 188 11.13 31.15 -2.60
CA ASN A 188 10.20 30.11 -2.19
C ASN A 188 10.03 30.07 -0.66
N HIS A 189 8.79 30.15 -0.18
CA HIS A 189 8.47 30.20 1.25
C HIS A 189 8.77 28.88 1.93
N THR A 190 8.53 27.78 1.24
CA THR A 190 8.76 26.42 1.74
C THR A 190 10.24 26.15 1.97
N LYS A 191 11.13 26.62 1.09
CA LYS A 191 12.58 26.60 1.35
C LYS A 191 12.95 27.37 2.60
N ARG A 192 12.46 28.61 2.74
CA ARG A 192 12.77 29.43 3.93
C ARG A 192 12.33 28.72 5.21
N ARG A 193 11.12 28.13 5.21
CA ARG A 193 10.62 27.35 6.33
C ARG A 193 11.45 26.10 6.61
N LEU A 194 11.90 25.38 5.58
CA LEU A 194 12.77 24.22 5.73
C LEU A 194 14.13 24.60 6.34
N VAL A 195 14.78 25.65 5.84
CA VAL A 195 16.08 26.09 6.38
C VAL A 195 15.96 26.61 7.81
N GLU A 196 14.87 27.31 8.12
CA GLU A 196 14.56 27.71 9.51
C GLU A 196 14.40 26.49 10.42
N PHE A 197 13.62 25.47 10.00
CA PHE A 197 13.49 24.22 10.74
C PHE A 197 14.84 23.52 10.96
N LEU A 198 15.71 23.48 9.94
CA LEU A 198 17.06 22.93 10.08
C LEU A 198 17.86 23.72 11.12
N LYS A 199 17.84 25.06 11.04
CA LYS A 199 18.52 25.93 12.00
C LYS A 199 18.01 25.71 13.43
N GLU A 200 16.70 25.62 13.63
CA GLU A 200 16.07 25.31 14.92
C GLU A 200 16.53 23.96 15.45
N HIS A 201 16.47 22.91 14.62
CA HIS A 201 16.84 21.56 15.02
C HIS A 201 18.30 21.46 15.49
N TYR A 202 19.20 22.14 14.79
CA TYR A 202 20.63 22.18 15.12
C TYR A 202 21.01 23.32 16.06
N GLN A 203 20.04 24.06 16.62
CA GLN A 203 20.26 25.18 17.56
C GLN A 203 21.18 26.27 16.99
N GLY A 204 21.15 26.48 15.68
CA GLY A 204 22.05 27.41 14.98
C GLY A 204 23.49 26.92 14.82
N ASP A 205 23.84 25.75 15.33
CA ASP A 205 25.19 25.17 15.22
C ASP A 205 25.39 24.49 13.86
N TRP A 206 26.07 25.19 12.96
CA TRP A 206 26.40 24.69 11.62
C TRP A 206 27.28 23.43 11.66
N SER A 207 28.20 23.31 12.62
CA SER A 207 29.07 22.14 12.74
C SER A 207 28.30 20.88 13.13
N ARG A 208 27.22 21.01 13.92
CA ARG A 208 26.31 19.88 14.19
C ARG A 208 25.55 19.46 12.93
N PHE A 209 25.05 20.41 12.15
CA PHE A 209 24.39 20.11 10.87
C PHE A 209 25.32 19.37 9.91
N LEU A 210 26.58 19.78 9.81
CA LEU A 210 27.57 19.14 8.93
C LEU A 210 27.98 17.72 9.35
N LYS A 211 27.63 17.24 10.56
CA LYS A 211 27.81 15.82 10.94
C LYS A 211 26.81 14.92 10.22
N ASP A 212 25.61 15.44 9.96
CA ASP A 212 24.52 14.69 9.37
C ASP A 212 24.38 14.94 7.87
N PHE A 213 24.80 16.12 7.40
CA PHE A 213 24.62 16.55 6.02
C PHE A 213 25.92 17.02 5.35
N GLN A 214 26.00 16.76 4.05
CA GLN A 214 26.99 17.31 3.14
C GLN A 214 26.33 18.40 2.29
N VAL A 215 27.04 19.52 2.15
CA VAL A 215 26.65 20.65 1.29
C VAL A 215 27.80 21.00 0.33
N PRO A 216 27.52 21.63 -0.82
CA PRO A 216 28.53 22.14 -1.74
C PRO A 216 29.51 23.13 -1.09
N PHE A 217 30.70 23.21 -1.69
CA PHE A 217 31.71 24.18 -1.29
C PHE A 217 31.18 25.61 -1.39
N GLY A 218 31.42 26.43 -0.36
CA GLY A 218 31.02 27.83 -0.32
C GLY A 218 29.76 28.14 0.51
N VAL A 219 28.99 27.13 0.94
CA VAL A 219 27.88 27.31 1.89
C VAL A 219 28.39 27.05 3.32
N ARG A 220 28.40 28.08 4.18
CA ARG A 220 29.07 28.07 5.50
C ARG A 220 28.14 28.37 6.67
N SER A 221 26.86 28.64 6.41
CA SER A 221 25.85 28.93 7.43
C SER A 221 24.45 28.63 6.92
N PHE A 222 23.46 28.58 7.83
CA PHE A 222 22.05 28.47 7.46
C PHE A 222 21.58 29.70 6.68
N GLU A 223 22.09 30.89 7.01
CA GLU A 223 21.77 32.14 6.32
C GLU A 223 22.25 32.14 4.87
N GLU A 224 23.41 31.54 4.60
CA GLU A 224 23.90 31.33 3.24
C GLU A 224 23.09 30.25 2.53
N LEU A 225 22.77 29.13 3.18
CA LEU A 225 21.94 28.06 2.62
C LEU A 225 20.56 28.56 2.19
N ALA A 226 19.94 29.46 2.98
CA ALA A 226 18.67 30.08 2.64
C ALA A 226 18.73 30.93 1.36
N LYS A 227 19.91 31.46 1.00
CA LYS A 227 20.15 32.33 -0.15
C LYS A 227 20.55 31.59 -1.43
N THR A 228 20.71 30.27 -1.38
CA THR A 228 21.09 29.50 -2.57
C THR A 228 19.89 29.07 -3.43
N ALA A 229 20.16 28.54 -4.62
CA ALA A 229 19.22 27.80 -5.46
C ALA A 229 19.95 26.59 -6.08
N GLY A 230 19.24 25.49 -6.34
CA GLY A 230 19.81 24.27 -6.92
C GLY A 230 20.92 23.62 -6.07
N THR A 231 20.94 23.89 -4.76
CA THR A 231 21.96 23.37 -3.85
C THR A 231 21.56 22.02 -3.30
N ASP A 232 22.42 21.04 -3.49
CA ASP A 232 22.25 19.72 -2.90
C ASP A 232 22.55 19.75 -1.40
N VAL A 233 21.67 19.15 -0.62
CA VAL A 233 21.90 18.88 0.80
C VAL A 233 21.70 17.39 0.99
N LEU A 234 22.81 16.66 1.08
CA LEU A 234 22.84 15.21 1.03
C LEU A 234 23.12 14.64 2.43
N LEU A 235 22.51 13.52 2.78
CA LEU A 235 22.84 12.77 3.99
C LEU A 235 24.30 12.31 3.96
N ARG A 236 25.00 12.43 5.09
CA ARG A 236 26.29 11.78 5.29
C ARG A 236 26.10 10.33 5.73
N PRO A 237 26.83 9.37 5.14
CA PRO A 237 26.88 8.02 5.68
C PRO A 237 27.33 8.02 7.15
N GLY A 238 26.66 7.24 7.98
CA GLY A 238 26.85 7.18 9.43
C GLY A 238 26.19 8.31 10.25
N GLY A 239 25.59 9.32 9.59
CA GLY A 239 24.87 10.41 10.27
C GLY A 239 23.43 10.06 10.65
N GLU A 240 22.76 10.99 11.36
CA GLU A 240 21.38 10.88 11.85
C GLU A 240 20.40 11.81 11.10
N GLY A 241 20.86 12.43 10.00
CA GLY A 241 20.09 13.41 9.21
C GLY A 241 18.75 12.88 8.69
N ILE A 242 18.63 11.57 8.47
CA ILE A 242 17.37 10.96 8.02
C ILE A 242 16.22 11.21 9.01
N GLN A 243 16.49 11.30 10.31
CA GLN A 243 15.45 11.61 11.30
C GLN A 243 14.95 13.05 11.15
N VAL A 244 15.80 13.96 10.68
CA VAL A 244 15.43 15.35 10.37
C VAL A 244 14.56 15.41 9.12
N VAL A 245 14.93 14.66 8.08
CA VAL A 245 14.16 14.52 6.83
C VAL A 245 12.75 13.97 7.11
N ARG A 246 12.63 12.92 7.92
CA ARG A 246 11.32 12.35 8.32
C ARG A 246 10.46 13.35 9.09
N ARG A 247 11.05 14.12 10.01
CA ARG A 247 10.32 15.20 10.72
C ARG A 247 9.84 16.30 9.78
N TRP A 248 10.64 16.65 8.77
CA TRP A 248 10.21 17.59 7.72
C TRP A 248 8.97 17.09 6.97
N THR A 249 8.92 15.79 6.62
CA THR A 249 7.73 15.16 6.03
C THR A 249 6.49 15.33 6.93
N GLY A 250 6.65 15.19 8.25
CA GLY A 250 5.57 15.45 9.21
C GLY A 250 5.09 16.91 9.23
N ILE A 251 6.01 17.88 9.12
CA ILE A 251 5.66 19.31 9.09
C ILE A 251 4.86 19.66 7.84
N ILE A 252 5.33 19.25 6.67
CA ILE A 252 4.69 19.59 5.40
C ILE A 252 3.34 18.90 5.23
N SER A 253 3.25 17.62 5.60
CA SER A 253 1.99 16.86 5.54
C SER A 253 0.97 17.41 6.55
N SER A 254 1.38 17.77 7.77
CA SER A 254 0.49 18.41 8.75
C SER A 254 -0.10 19.72 8.23
N HIS A 255 0.72 20.54 7.55
CA HIS A 255 0.25 21.77 6.92
C HIS A 255 -0.75 21.49 5.79
N TYR A 256 -0.50 20.49 4.95
CA TYR A 256 -1.44 20.04 3.92
C TYR A 256 -2.79 19.63 4.51
N TYR A 257 -2.78 18.67 5.43
CA TYR A 257 -4.02 18.10 5.97
C TYR A 257 -4.84 19.14 6.73
N ARG A 258 -4.19 20.07 7.44
CA ARG A 258 -4.87 21.20 8.07
C ARG A 258 -5.59 22.07 7.04
N LEU A 259 -4.91 22.49 5.97
CA LEU A 259 -5.52 23.34 4.94
C LEU A 259 -6.65 22.63 4.20
N VAL A 260 -6.48 21.35 3.88
CA VAL A 260 -7.53 20.52 3.27
C VAL A 260 -8.76 20.44 4.17
N TRP A 261 -8.57 20.14 5.45
CA TRP A 261 -9.67 20.05 6.40
C TRP A 261 -10.39 21.38 6.57
N GLU A 262 -9.64 22.49 6.73
CA GLU A 262 -10.22 23.84 6.83
C GLU A 262 -11.05 24.18 5.57
N ALA A 263 -10.50 23.91 4.38
CA ALA A 263 -11.17 24.18 3.11
C ALA A 263 -12.43 23.33 2.91
N LEU A 264 -12.34 22.02 3.17
CA LEU A 264 -13.47 21.11 3.01
C LEU A 264 -14.57 21.35 4.03
N LYS A 265 -14.23 21.59 5.31
CA LYS A 265 -15.24 21.88 6.33
C LYS A 265 -15.89 23.25 6.15
N GLU A 266 -15.19 24.22 5.56
CA GLU A 266 -15.81 25.49 5.15
C GLU A 266 -16.77 25.31 3.96
N ALA A 267 -16.42 24.46 2.98
CA ALA A 267 -17.22 24.24 1.78
C ALA A 267 -18.43 23.33 2.00
N ASP A 268 -18.26 22.26 2.78
CA ASP A 268 -19.26 21.21 3.04
C ASP A 268 -19.04 20.57 4.43
N PRO A 269 -19.57 21.17 5.51
CA PRO A 269 -19.31 20.72 6.88
C PRO A 269 -19.88 19.33 7.21
N GLU A 270 -20.86 18.86 6.44
CA GLU A 270 -21.50 17.54 6.65
C GLU A 270 -20.74 16.39 5.97
N ALA A 271 -19.77 16.67 5.09
CA ALA A 271 -19.01 15.65 4.39
C ALA A 271 -17.86 15.11 5.25
N LEU A 272 -17.62 13.79 5.17
CA LEU A 272 -16.41 13.19 5.72
C LEU A 272 -15.18 13.60 4.90
N VAL A 273 -14.08 13.88 5.57
CA VAL A 273 -12.77 14.04 4.93
C VAL A 273 -12.11 12.66 4.85
N LEU A 274 -11.96 12.13 3.64
CA LEU A 274 -11.53 10.74 3.40
C LEU A 274 -10.02 10.61 3.16
N GLY A 275 -9.24 11.68 3.30
CA GLY A 275 -7.80 11.66 3.06
C GLY A 275 -7.40 11.68 1.59
N ASP A 276 -6.12 11.42 1.33
CA ASP A 276 -5.43 11.61 0.06
C ASP A 276 -5.08 10.30 -0.68
N ARG A 277 -5.71 9.18 -0.27
CA ARG A 277 -5.52 7.85 -0.85
C ARG A 277 -4.04 7.47 -0.85
N LEU A 278 -3.51 7.25 0.36
CA LEU A 278 -2.12 6.81 0.54
C LEU A 278 -1.79 5.69 -0.45
N PRO A 279 -0.64 5.72 -1.14
CA PRO A 279 -0.30 4.69 -2.11
C PRO A 279 -0.12 3.33 -1.41
N ILE A 280 0.40 2.33 -2.13
CA ILE A 280 0.75 0.99 -1.60
C ILE A 280 1.86 0.99 -0.52
N TYR A 281 2.09 2.15 0.10
CA TYR A 281 3.01 2.50 1.16
C TYR A 281 2.51 3.74 1.89
N TYR A 282 2.94 3.91 3.14
CA TYR A 282 2.75 5.14 3.87
C TYR A 282 3.98 5.51 4.70
N ASP A 283 4.26 6.82 4.80
CA ASP A 283 5.21 7.37 5.76
C ASP A 283 4.51 7.53 7.13
N PRO A 284 5.04 6.94 8.23
CA PRO A 284 4.43 7.05 9.55
C PRO A 284 4.25 8.49 10.08
N TYR A 285 5.08 9.44 9.66
CA TYR A 285 4.91 10.85 10.02
C TYR A 285 3.72 11.47 9.31
N ALA A 286 3.49 11.13 8.03
CA ALA A 286 2.33 11.60 7.29
C ALA A 286 1.01 11.01 7.83
N VAL A 287 1.00 9.71 8.19
CA VAL A 287 -0.16 9.09 8.82
C VAL A 287 -0.49 9.76 10.15
N ARG A 288 0.50 10.04 11.01
CA ARG A 288 0.27 10.78 12.25
C ARG A 288 -0.23 12.20 12.01
N ALA A 289 0.32 12.87 11.00
CA ALA A 289 -0.05 14.24 10.66
C ALA A 289 -1.51 14.35 10.17
N MET A 290 -2.06 13.35 9.49
CA MET A 290 -3.45 13.39 9.01
C MET A 290 -4.49 13.12 10.09
N VAL A 291 -4.16 12.37 11.16
CA VAL A 291 -5.13 11.91 12.18
C VAL A 291 -6.06 13.03 12.70
N PRO A 292 -5.59 14.25 13.00
CA PRO A 292 -6.46 15.32 13.49
C PRO A 292 -7.47 15.83 12.45
N TYR A 293 -7.19 15.62 11.16
CA TYR A 293 -7.80 16.34 10.05
C TYR A 293 -8.58 15.44 9.08
N VAL A 294 -8.47 14.12 9.19
CA VAL A 294 -9.25 13.18 8.37
C VAL A 294 -10.27 12.45 9.22
N ASP A 295 -11.46 12.22 8.68
CA ASP A 295 -12.49 11.39 9.32
C ASP A 295 -12.24 9.90 9.06
N VAL A 296 -11.67 9.58 7.89
CA VAL A 296 -11.27 8.24 7.45
C VAL A 296 -9.92 8.32 6.76
N ILE A 297 -9.02 7.38 7.03
CA ILE A 297 -7.77 7.23 6.28
C ILE A 297 -8.07 6.40 5.04
N SER A 298 -7.79 6.93 3.85
CA SER A 298 -7.86 6.13 2.62
C SER A 298 -6.49 5.67 2.18
N THR A 299 -6.42 4.44 1.66
CA THR A 299 -5.19 3.86 1.12
C THR A 299 -5.48 2.91 -0.04
N ASN A 300 -4.64 2.96 -1.06
CA ASN A 300 -4.59 2.01 -2.15
C ASN A 300 -3.72 0.82 -1.73
N TYR A 301 -4.11 -0.40 -2.10
CA TYR A 301 -3.42 -1.61 -1.65
C TYR A 301 -3.23 -2.64 -2.76
N ASN A 302 -1.98 -3.05 -2.96
CA ASN A 302 -1.62 -4.16 -3.85
C ASN A 302 -1.63 -5.48 -3.06
N VAL A 303 -2.48 -6.43 -3.45
CA VAL A 303 -2.58 -7.73 -2.79
C VAL A 303 -1.25 -8.46 -2.84
N ASP A 304 -0.91 -9.19 -1.77
CA ASP A 304 0.47 -9.58 -1.57
C ASP A 304 0.88 -10.87 -2.26
N SER A 305 -0.08 -11.77 -2.48
CA SER A 305 0.14 -13.10 -3.04
C SER A 305 -1.08 -13.57 -3.86
N PRO A 306 -0.89 -14.43 -4.90
CA PRO A 306 -1.96 -14.85 -5.82
C PRO A 306 -3.23 -15.43 -5.18
N GLU A 307 -3.12 -16.05 -4.02
CA GLU A 307 -4.22 -16.65 -3.26
C GLU A 307 -5.03 -15.64 -2.42
N GLY A 308 -4.75 -14.33 -2.56
CA GLY A 308 -5.49 -13.28 -1.87
C GLY A 308 -4.94 -12.91 -0.50
N TRP A 309 -3.66 -13.17 -0.24
CA TRP A 309 -3.02 -12.84 1.03
C TRP A 309 -2.81 -11.33 1.18
N LEU A 310 -2.96 -10.84 2.41
CA LEU A 310 -2.72 -9.46 2.82
C LEU A 310 -1.69 -9.43 3.94
N ALA A 311 -0.65 -8.63 3.79
CA ALA A 311 0.37 -8.48 4.80
C ALA A 311 -0.16 -7.74 6.03
N SER A 312 -0.13 -8.40 7.19
CA SER A 312 -0.79 -7.94 8.41
C SER A 312 -0.11 -6.70 8.99
N TYR A 313 1.21 -6.60 8.88
CA TYR A 313 1.97 -5.45 9.40
C TYR A 313 1.45 -4.10 8.87
N PHE A 314 0.97 -4.05 7.63
CA PHE A 314 0.51 -2.82 6.99
C PHE A 314 -0.73 -2.27 7.71
N PHE A 315 -1.74 -3.12 7.91
CA PHE A 315 -3.01 -2.76 8.54
C PHE A 315 -2.87 -2.56 10.06
N GLU A 316 -2.05 -3.39 10.71
CA GLU A 316 -1.72 -3.23 12.13
C GLU A 316 -0.96 -1.93 12.39
N GLY A 317 -0.01 -1.58 11.50
CA GLY A 317 0.72 -0.33 11.57
C GLY A 317 -0.19 0.88 11.45
N LEU A 318 -1.15 0.88 10.51
CA LEU A 318 -2.16 1.94 10.42
C LEU A 318 -3.02 2.03 11.68
N MET A 319 -3.44 0.88 12.23
CA MET A 319 -4.22 0.84 13.48
C MET A 319 -3.43 1.37 14.68
N GLU A 320 -2.12 1.14 14.74
CA GLU A 320 -1.24 1.62 15.80
C GLU A 320 -0.94 3.13 15.66
N LEU A 321 -0.74 3.61 14.43
CA LEU A 321 -0.49 5.03 14.16
C LEU A 321 -1.74 5.90 14.29
N ALA A 322 -2.91 5.34 14.00
CA ALA A 322 -4.18 6.07 13.95
C ALA A 322 -5.35 5.27 14.58
N PRO A 323 -5.27 4.89 15.87
CA PRO A 323 -6.25 4.02 16.52
C PRO A 323 -7.67 4.60 16.58
N SER A 324 -7.79 5.92 16.42
CA SER A 324 -9.04 6.69 16.43
C SER A 324 -9.67 6.88 15.05
N ARG A 325 -9.04 6.38 13.97
CA ARG A 325 -9.54 6.55 12.60
C ARG A 325 -9.76 5.20 11.92
N PRO A 326 -10.90 5.01 11.23
CA PRO A 326 -11.08 3.87 10.34
C PRO A 326 -10.26 4.02 9.06
N VAL A 327 -10.12 2.92 8.33
CA VAL A 327 -9.41 2.81 7.05
C VAL A 327 -10.39 2.46 5.93
N LEU A 328 -10.30 3.12 4.78
CA LEU A 328 -10.97 2.74 3.55
C LEU A 328 -9.91 2.26 2.54
N ILE A 329 -10.05 1.04 2.02
CA ILE A 329 -9.22 0.59 0.90
C ILE A 329 -9.81 1.21 -0.37
N SER A 330 -9.23 2.32 -0.80
CA SER A 330 -9.73 3.16 -1.87
C SER A 330 -9.44 2.62 -3.26
N GLU A 331 -8.43 1.75 -3.39
CA GLU A 331 -8.15 0.95 -4.56
C GLU A 331 -7.56 -0.39 -4.15
N TRP A 332 -8.01 -1.45 -4.82
CA TRP A 332 -7.35 -2.74 -4.88
C TRP A 332 -7.74 -3.43 -6.18
N PHE A 333 -6.89 -4.33 -6.64
CA PHE A 333 -7.02 -4.93 -7.98
C PHE A 333 -6.38 -6.31 -8.06
N PHE A 334 -6.73 -7.01 -9.14
CA PHE A 334 -6.09 -8.23 -9.62
C PHE A 334 -6.11 -8.17 -11.15
N ALA A 335 -4.97 -8.43 -11.80
CA ALA A 335 -4.85 -8.60 -13.24
C ALA A 335 -4.58 -10.07 -13.58
N SER A 336 -4.74 -10.43 -14.86
CA SER A 336 -4.43 -11.75 -15.39
C SER A 336 -3.75 -11.68 -16.75
N LYS A 337 -2.72 -12.49 -16.96
CA LYS A 337 -2.08 -12.66 -18.28
C LYS A 337 -3.08 -13.18 -19.33
N GLU A 338 -4.07 -13.95 -18.91
CA GLU A 338 -5.20 -14.34 -19.73
C GLU A 338 -6.21 -13.17 -19.84
N ASN A 339 -5.96 -12.20 -20.72
CA ASN A 339 -6.87 -11.07 -20.91
C ASN A 339 -7.27 -10.86 -22.37
N ARG A 340 -8.52 -10.44 -22.58
CA ARG A 340 -9.13 -10.30 -23.91
C ARG A 340 -8.77 -8.98 -24.59
N THR A 341 -8.47 -7.95 -23.82
CA THR A 341 -8.09 -6.61 -24.30
C THR A 341 -6.71 -6.60 -24.95
N GLY A 342 -5.82 -7.53 -24.57
CA GLY A 342 -4.44 -7.59 -25.03
C GLY A 342 -3.51 -6.66 -24.24
N ASN A 343 -3.88 -6.30 -23.01
CA ASN A 343 -3.02 -5.57 -22.09
C ASN A 343 -1.81 -6.43 -21.73
N ARG A 344 -0.64 -5.79 -21.64
CA ARG A 344 0.62 -6.46 -21.30
C ARG A 344 0.76 -6.76 -19.81
N ASN A 345 -0.01 -6.07 -18.96
CA ASN A 345 0.09 -6.09 -17.50
C ASN A 345 1.52 -5.84 -17.03
N LEU A 346 2.15 -4.79 -17.58
CA LEU A 346 3.51 -4.41 -17.21
C LEU A 346 3.52 -3.72 -15.86
N GLY A 347 4.40 -4.14 -14.96
CA GLY A 347 4.69 -3.47 -13.70
C GLY A 347 4.58 -4.39 -12.50
N HIS A 348 4.31 -3.78 -11.34
CA HIS A 348 4.42 -4.39 -10.02
C HIS A 348 3.12 -4.88 -9.40
N LEU A 349 2.00 -4.63 -10.08
CA LEU A 349 0.68 -4.87 -9.53
C LEU A 349 0.28 -6.35 -9.68
N MET A 350 -0.50 -6.84 -8.71
CA MET A 350 -0.91 -8.24 -8.60
C MET A 350 -1.44 -8.79 -9.93
N THR A 351 -0.66 -9.66 -10.57
CA THR A 351 -0.96 -10.25 -11.87
C THR A 351 -0.77 -11.76 -11.81
N VAL A 352 -1.84 -12.51 -12.06
CA VAL A 352 -1.83 -13.98 -12.08
C VAL A 352 -1.87 -14.54 -13.50
N GLY A 353 -1.75 -15.86 -13.65
CA GLY A 353 -1.71 -16.51 -14.96
C GLY A 353 -3.05 -16.51 -15.67
N THR A 354 -4.12 -16.86 -14.96
CA THR A 354 -5.45 -17.16 -15.54
C THR A 354 -6.57 -16.32 -14.95
N GLN A 355 -7.70 -16.20 -15.66
CA GLN A 355 -8.89 -15.50 -15.15
C GLN A 355 -9.52 -16.22 -13.94
N LYS A 356 -9.39 -17.55 -13.89
CA LYS A 356 -9.82 -18.36 -12.74
C LYS A 356 -9.01 -18.06 -11.48
N GLU A 357 -7.69 -17.95 -11.60
CA GLU A 357 -6.83 -17.51 -10.48
C GLU A 357 -7.17 -16.09 -10.05
N ARG A 358 -7.43 -15.19 -11.01
CA ARG A 358 -7.79 -13.79 -10.76
C ARG A 358 -9.06 -13.71 -9.90
N ALA A 359 -10.09 -14.46 -10.28
CA ALA A 359 -11.34 -14.54 -9.55
C ALA A 359 -11.18 -15.18 -8.15
N ALA A 360 -10.40 -16.27 -8.06
CA ALA A 360 -10.17 -16.96 -6.80
C ALA A 360 -9.41 -16.09 -5.79
N GLY A 361 -8.31 -15.46 -6.21
CA GLY A 361 -7.51 -14.56 -5.39
C GLY A 361 -8.28 -13.31 -4.97
N ALA A 362 -9.00 -12.67 -5.90
CA ALA A 362 -9.79 -11.48 -5.61
C ALA A 362 -10.89 -11.74 -4.58
N LYS A 363 -11.56 -12.90 -4.63
CA LYS A 363 -12.54 -13.30 -3.62
C LYS A 363 -11.93 -13.44 -2.23
N GLU A 364 -10.81 -14.15 -2.12
CA GLU A 364 -10.18 -14.38 -0.81
C GLU A 364 -9.58 -13.08 -0.25
N ALA A 365 -9.03 -12.21 -1.10
CA ALA A 365 -8.60 -10.86 -0.73
C ALA A 365 -9.76 -10.02 -0.19
N ALA A 366 -10.93 -10.00 -0.87
CA ALA A 366 -12.11 -9.28 -0.39
C ALA A 366 -12.54 -9.72 1.02
N LYS A 367 -12.53 -11.03 1.29
CA LYS A 367 -12.79 -11.56 2.63
C LYS A 367 -11.70 -11.18 3.63
N ALA A 368 -10.43 -11.22 3.21
CA ALA A 368 -9.30 -10.86 4.07
C ALA A 368 -9.36 -9.39 4.50
N PHE A 369 -9.72 -8.48 3.58
CA PHE A 369 -9.96 -7.08 3.93
C PHE A 369 -11.14 -6.92 4.89
N ALA A 370 -12.27 -7.59 4.63
CA ALA A 370 -13.42 -7.54 5.54
C ALA A 370 -13.10 -8.06 6.95
N LYS A 371 -12.12 -8.95 7.10
CA LYS A 371 -11.66 -9.43 8.42
C LYS A 371 -10.78 -8.43 9.18
N GLN A 372 -10.38 -7.31 8.57
CA GLN A 372 -9.66 -6.24 9.26
C GLN A 372 -10.66 -5.32 9.98
N PRO A 373 -10.67 -5.26 11.33
CA PRO A 373 -11.71 -4.54 12.08
C PRO A 373 -11.69 -3.02 11.90
N GLN A 374 -10.62 -2.45 11.36
CA GLN A 374 -10.47 -1.04 11.05
C GLN A 374 -10.89 -0.68 9.62
N VAL A 375 -11.03 -1.67 8.73
CA VAL A 375 -11.35 -1.42 7.32
C VAL A 375 -12.87 -1.28 7.15
N VAL A 376 -13.36 -0.07 6.85
CA VAL A 376 -14.80 0.22 6.70
C VAL A 376 -15.31 0.00 5.27
N GLY A 377 -14.43 -0.33 4.33
CA GLY A 377 -14.79 -0.65 2.96
C GLY A 377 -13.61 -0.96 2.06
N ILE A 378 -13.94 -1.48 0.87
CA ILE A 378 -13.00 -1.83 -0.20
C ILE A 378 -13.55 -1.40 -1.56
N HIS A 379 -12.74 -0.72 -2.36
CA HIS A 379 -13.13 -0.20 -3.68
C HIS A 379 -12.25 -0.82 -4.76
N TRP A 380 -12.87 -1.60 -5.65
CA TRP A 380 -12.20 -2.21 -6.79
C TRP A 380 -11.75 -1.15 -7.79
N PHE A 381 -10.50 -1.20 -8.22
CA PHE A 381 -10.01 -0.41 -9.34
C PHE A 381 -9.86 -1.37 -10.53
N GLN A 382 -10.65 -1.28 -11.60
CA GLN A 382 -11.73 -0.31 -11.89
C GLN A 382 -12.84 -0.94 -12.76
N TYR A 383 -13.81 -0.15 -13.25
CA TYR A 383 -14.96 -0.69 -14.01
C TYR A 383 -14.55 -1.41 -15.31
N TRP A 384 -13.72 -0.80 -16.15
CA TRP A 384 -13.28 -1.34 -17.45
C TRP A 384 -11.76 -1.43 -17.56
N ASP A 385 -11.26 -2.33 -18.43
CA ASP A 385 -9.82 -2.52 -18.68
C ASP A 385 -9.14 -1.27 -19.22
N HIS A 386 -7.86 -1.09 -18.92
CA HIS A 386 -7.06 -0.07 -19.62
C HIS A 386 -7.15 -0.27 -21.13
N PRO A 387 -7.09 0.81 -21.92
CA PRO A 387 -7.20 0.71 -23.37
C PRO A 387 -6.16 -0.26 -23.94
N LYS A 388 -6.51 -0.92 -25.04
CA LYS A 388 -5.56 -1.76 -25.78
C LYS A 388 -4.38 -0.90 -26.23
N GLY A 389 -3.17 -1.29 -25.81
CA GLY A 389 -1.94 -0.52 -25.99
C GLY A 389 -1.57 0.38 -24.79
N GLY A 390 -2.24 0.23 -23.65
CA GLY A 390 -1.97 0.96 -22.41
C GLY A 390 -2.50 2.38 -22.41
N ARG A 391 -2.62 2.98 -21.23
CA ARG A 391 -2.93 4.40 -21.01
C ARG A 391 -1.82 5.31 -21.56
N LEU A 392 -2.06 6.62 -21.50
CA LEU A 392 -1.09 7.62 -21.97
C LEU A 392 0.12 7.78 -21.04
N ASP A 393 -0.03 7.44 -19.76
CA ASP A 393 1.02 7.47 -18.75
C ASP A 393 1.83 6.16 -18.66
N GLY A 394 1.49 5.17 -19.50
CA GLY A 394 2.24 3.92 -19.64
C GLY A 394 1.58 2.72 -18.98
N GLU A 395 0.61 2.90 -18.09
CA GLU A 395 -0.05 1.76 -17.43
C GLU A 395 -0.88 0.94 -18.42
N ASP A 396 -0.74 -0.39 -18.37
CA ASP A 396 -1.37 -1.28 -19.35
C ASP A 396 -1.89 -2.54 -18.68
N TYR A 397 -3.02 -2.43 -17.97
CA TYR A 397 -3.57 -3.48 -17.11
C TYR A 397 -5.01 -3.88 -17.44
N ASN A 398 -5.31 -5.18 -17.33
CA ASN A 398 -6.66 -5.72 -17.45
C ASN A 398 -7.43 -5.71 -16.11
N PHE A 399 -7.47 -4.57 -15.43
CA PHE A 399 -8.15 -4.44 -14.14
C PHE A 399 -9.68 -4.43 -14.20
N GLY A 400 -10.27 -4.32 -15.39
CA GLY A 400 -11.70 -4.14 -15.56
C GLY A 400 -12.54 -5.27 -15.00
N LEU A 401 -13.74 -4.94 -14.54
CA LEU A 401 -14.86 -5.89 -14.41
C LEU A 401 -15.38 -6.30 -15.79
N VAL A 402 -15.26 -5.39 -16.77
CA VAL A 402 -15.50 -5.62 -18.19
C VAL A 402 -14.25 -5.32 -19.01
N ASP A 403 -14.10 -5.95 -20.16
CA ASP A 403 -13.06 -5.60 -21.14
C ASP A 403 -13.43 -4.32 -21.93
N VAL A 404 -12.54 -3.87 -22.82
CA VAL A 404 -12.81 -2.71 -23.71
C VAL A 404 -13.97 -2.93 -24.69
N ASP A 405 -14.47 -4.18 -24.77
CA ASP A 405 -15.63 -4.57 -25.57
C ASP A 405 -16.95 -4.65 -24.77
N ASP A 406 -16.97 -4.12 -23.53
CA ASP A 406 -18.11 -4.19 -22.60
C ASP A 406 -18.53 -5.61 -22.22
N ARG A 407 -17.66 -6.60 -22.42
CA ARG A 407 -17.92 -7.99 -22.01
C ARG A 407 -17.43 -8.19 -20.58
N PRO A 408 -18.30 -8.60 -19.63
CA PRO A 408 -17.87 -8.93 -18.27
C PRO A 408 -16.82 -10.03 -18.25
N TYR A 409 -15.87 -9.96 -17.32
CA TYR A 409 -15.03 -11.11 -16.99
C TYR A 409 -15.81 -12.06 -16.09
N GLU A 410 -16.42 -13.07 -16.71
CA GLU A 410 -17.49 -13.88 -16.12
C GLU A 410 -17.07 -14.54 -14.81
N GLU A 411 -15.88 -15.14 -14.72
CA GLU A 411 -15.43 -15.76 -13.45
C GLU A 411 -15.28 -14.75 -12.32
N LEU A 412 -14.75 -13.56 -12.62
CA LEU A 412 -14.50 -12.52 -11.62
C LEU A 412 -15.81 -11.96 -11.07
N VAL A 413 -16.71 -11.53 -11.95
CA VAL A 413 -17.98 -10.91 -11.54
C VAL A 413 -18.91 -11.91 -10.85
N GLU A 414 -18.83 -13.20 -11.22
CA GLU A 414 -19.55 -14.29 -10.58
C GLU A 414 -19.07 -14.56 -9.15
N GLU A 415 -17.75 -14.51 -8.89
CA GLU A 415 -17.24 -14.61 -7.53
C GLU A 415 -17.58 -13.36 -6.70
N PHE A 416 -17.56 -12.16 -7.30
CA PHE A 416 -18.03 -10.92 -6.65
C PHE A 416 -19.51 -10.94 -6.27
N ARG A 417 -20.37 -11.37 -7.19
CA ARG A 417 -21.81 -11.59 -6.93
C ARG A 417 -22.04 -12.48 -5.70
N LYS A 418 -21.21 -13.50 -5.49
CA LYS A 418 -21.30 -14.39 -4.32
C LYS A 418 -20.73 -13.76 -3.06
N VAL A 419 -19.55 -13.15 -3.12
CA VAL A 419 -18.80 -12.75 -1.92
C VAL A 419 -19.23 -11.37 -1.39
N ASN A 420 -19.46 -10.39 -2.26
CA ASN A 420 -19.72 -9.01 -1.87
C ASN A 420 -20.89 -8.86 -0.87
N PRO A 421 -22.05 -9.53 -1.07
CA PRO A 421 -23.16 -9.46 -0.11
C PRO A 421 -22.83 -10.02 1.28
N THR A 422 -21.81 -10.88 1.39
CA THR A 422 -21.40 -11.50 2.66
C THR A 422 -20.39 -10.67 3.45
N LEU A 423 -19.69 -9.72 2.80
CA LEU A 423 -18.55 -9.00 3.39
C LEU A 423 -18.96 -8.21 4.65
N ARG A 424 -20.14 -7.59 4.66
CA ARG A 424 -20.66 -6.89 5.84
C ARG A 424 -20.76 -7.80 7.06
N GLU A 425 -21.22 -9.04 6.89
CA GLU A 425 -21.37 -9.99 8.00
C GLU A 425 -20.02 -10.57 8.43
N ILE A 426 -19.12 -10.84 7.47
CA ILE A 426 -17.73 -11.20 7.78
C ILE A 426 -17.08 -10.10 8.63
N HIS A 427 -17.25 -8.84 8.21
CA HIS A 427 -16.71 -7.68 8.91
C HIS A 427 -17.29 -7.50 10.30
N ALA A 428 -18.58 -7.74 10.51
CA ALA A 428 -19.18 -7.69 11.83
C ALA A 428 -18.56 -8.66 12.84
N ARG A 429 -17.98 -9.76 12.36
CA ARG A 429 -17.30 -10.77 13.21
C ARG A 429 -15.81 -10.51 13.37
N SER A 430 -15.23 -9.53 12.67
CA SER A 430 -13.79 -9.24 12.66
C SER A 430 -13.24 -8.86 14.04
N GLY A 431 -14.06 -8.25 14.91
CA GLY A 431 -13.68 -7.86 16.27
C GLY A 431 -13.35 -9.04 17.19
N LEU A 432 -13.76 -10.26 16.83
CA LEU A 432 -13.44 -11.50 17.53
C LEU A 432 -12.06 -12.07 17.14
N THR A 433 -11.43 -11.51 16.11
CA THR A 433 -10.28 -12.09 15.39
C THR A 433 -9.00 -11.28 15.52
N LEU A 434 -8.83 -10.49 16.60
CA LEU A 434 -7.51 -9.95 16.93
C LEU A 434 -6.59 -11.12 17.28
N SER A 435 -5.88 -11.62 16.27
CA SER A 435 -4.97 -12.75 16.37
C SER A 435 -3.92 -12.44 17.43
N ARG A 436 -3.98 -13.15 18.56
CA ARG A 436 -2.85 -13.18 19.47
C ARG A 436 -1.80 -14.07 18.84
N TYR A 437 -0.66 -13.48 18.46
CA TYR A 437 0.51 -14.26 18.11
C TYR A 437 0.83 -15.22 19.27
N PRO A 438 1.04 -16.52 19.00
CA PRO A 438 1.31 -17.47 20.06
C PRO A 438 2.55 -17.06 20.87
N SER A 439 2.45 -17.09 22.20
CA SER A 439 3.57 -16.79 23.11
C SER A 439 4.57 -17.93 23.26
N GLY A 440 4.35 -19.06 22.57
CA GLY A 440 5.19 -20.25 22.61
C GLY A 440 6.34 -20.25 21.58
N PRO A 441 6.97 -21.42 21.37
CA PRO A 441 7.91 -21.64 20.28
C PRO A 441 7.29 -21.27 18.92
N ILE A 442 8.12 -20.78 18.01
CA ILE A 442 7.74 -20.53 16.62
C ILE A 442 7.60 -21.89 15.96
N ARG A 443 6.43 -22.22 15.43
CA ARG A 443 6.16 -23.50 14.76
C ARG A 443 6.16 -23.26 13.26
N ILE A 444 7.09 -23.88 12.53
CA ILE A 444 7.22 -23.66 11.09
C ILE A 444 6.82 -24.93 10.31
N PRO A 445 6.04 -24.79 9.22
CA PRO A 445 5.54 -25.93 8.45
C PRO A 445 6.63 -26.54 7.56
N LYS A 446 6.49 -27.83 7.29
CA LYS A 446 7.20 -28.47 6.19
C LYS A 446 6.56 -28.05 4.86
N ALA A 447 7.31 -27.47 3.94
CA ALA A 447 6.80 -27.03 2.64
C ALA A 447 7.89 -27.09 1.57
N ARG A 448 7.50 -27.41 0.33
CA ARG A 448 8.38 -27.30 -0.83
C ARG A 448 8.25 -25.87 -1.36
N ILE A 449 9.32 -25.09 -1.25
CA ILE A 449 9.35 -23.70 -1.70
C ILE A 449 10.15 -23.58 -2.99
N ASP A 450 9.59 -22.97 -4.03
CA ASP A 450 10.27 -22.60 -5.27
C ASP A 450 10.67 -21.14 -5.25
N SER A 451 11.83 -20.85 -4.64
CA SER A 451 12.40 -19.49 -4.57
C SER A 451 12.73 -18.81 -5.91
N SER A 452 12.37 -19.43 -7.06
CA SER A 452 12.61 -18.92 -8.40
C SER A 452 11.36 -18.36 -9.12
N ASP A 453 10.16 -18.56 -8.55
CA ASP A 453 8.87 -18.25 -9.19
C ASP A 453 8.41 -16.79 -9.08
N ASN A 454 9.10 -15.98 -8.26
CA ASN A 454 8.77 -14.57 -7.95
C ASN A 454 7.39 -14.36 -7.32
N HIS A 455 6.88 -15.29 -6.53
CA HIS A 455 5.68 -15.07 -5.74
C HIS A 455 5.65 -15.92 -4.48
N LEU A 456 4.88 -15.52 -3.48
CA LEU A 456 4.79 -16.27 -2.23
C LEU A 456 3.64 -17.28 -2.20
N GLY A 457 3.10 -17.68 -3.36
CA GLY A 457 1.87 -18.49 -3.44
C GLY A 457 1.99 -19.91 -2.88
N ASP A 458 3.20 -20.48 -2.88
CA ASP A 458 3.54 -21.81 -2.37
C ASP A 458 3.79 -21.84 -0.85
N TRP A 459 3.91 -20.67 -0.20
CA TRP A 459 4.08 -20.55 1.25
C TRP A 459 2.77 -20.87 1.99
N PRO A 460 2.74 -21.85 2.90
CA PRO A 460 1.54 -22.19 3.67
C PRO A 460 1.19 -21.07 4.66
N LYS A 461 0.30 -20.16 4.27
CA LYS A 461 -0.13 -19.02 5.10
C LYS A 461 -1.49 -19.30 5.74
N PRO A 462 -1.68 -18.99 7.04
CA PRO A 462 -0.78 -18.27 7.94
C PRO A 462 0.26 -19.14 8.66
N GLN A 463 0.34 -20.45 8.40
CA GLN A 463 1.16 -21.38 9.19
C GLN A 463 2.66 -21.06 9.18
N SER A 464 3.17 -20.48 8.09
CA SER A 464 4.55 -20.03 7.95
C SER A 464 4.81 -18.63 8.53
N LEU A 465 3.78 -17.84 8.83
CA LEU A 465 3.91 -16.46 9.33
C LEU A 465 4.55 -16.45 10.71
N LEU A 466 5.62 -15.66 10.86
CA LEU A 466 6.32 -15.48 12.12
C LEU A 466 5.58 -14.52 13.07
N PRO A 467 5.88 -14.56 14.38
CA PRO A 467 5.41 -13.53 15.30
C PRO A 467 5.80 -12.13 14.83
N ARG A 468 4.91 -11.16 15.05
CA ARG A 468 5.16 -9.74 14.77
C ARG A 468 6.49 -9.31 15.40
N LEU A 469 7.36 -8.73 14.57
CA LEU A 469 8.58 -8.07 15.07
C LEU A 469 8.18 -6.83 15.87
N LYS A 470 9.02 -6.46 16.83
CA LYS A 470 8.82 -5.30 17.69
C LYS A 470 9.67 -4.14 17.19
N SER A 471 9.11 -2.94 17.23
CA SER A 471 9.80 -1.70 16.92
C SER A 471 10.02 -0.85 18.18
N PRO A 472 10.95 0.12 18.17
CA PRO A 472 11.09 1.11 19.23
C PRO A 472 9.79 1.84 19.54
N PRO A 473 9.65 2.42 20.75
CA PRO A 473 8.54 3.31 21.06
C PRO A 473 8.40 4.44 20.01
N GLY A 474 7.18 4.62 19.49
CA GLY A 474 6.88 5.62 18.45
C GLY A 474 7.12 5.17 17.01
N GLU A 475 7.71 4.00 16.80
CA GLU A 475 7.82 3.35 15.48
C GLU A 475 6.85 2.17 15.38
N ILE A 476 6.55 1.77 14.15
CA ILE A 476 5.75 0.58 13.87
C ILE A 476 6.59 -0.47 13.13
N PRO A 477 6.20 -1.75 13.17
CA PRO A 477 6.75 -2.75 12.26
C PRO A 477 6.47 -2.34 10.81
N PHE A 478 7.44 -2.60 9.94
CA PHE A 478 7.40 -2.22 8.53
C PHE A 478 7.60 -3.39 7.59
N GLY A 479 7.37 -4.60 8.11
CA GLY A 479 7.37 -5.83 7.37
C GLY A 479 7.03 -7.02 8.27
N GLU A 480 6.81 -8.15 7.64
CA GLU A 480 6.57 -9.43 8.27
C GLU A 480 7.37 -10.53 7.58
N PHE A 481 7.56 -11.63 8.29
CA PHE A 481 8.42 -12.72 7.88
C PHE A 481 7.67 -14.04 7.88
N TYR A 482 8.15 -14.94 7.02
CA TYR A 482 7.64 -16.29 6.89
C TYR A 482 8.80 -17.27 6.97
N MET A 483 8.61 -18.39 7.64
CA MET A 483 9.57 -19.48 7.65
C MET A 483 8.91 -20.82 7.34
N ALA A 484 9.60 -21.64 6.57
CA ALA A 484 9.22 -23.01 6.26
C ALA A 484 10.50 -23.86 6.17
N TRP A 485 10.34 -25.18 6.15
CA TRP A 485 11.48 -26.08 6.03
C TRP A 485 11.18 -27.26 5.10
N ASP A 486 12.22 -27.85 4.52
CA ASP A 486 12.16 -29.17 3.92
C ASP A 486 13.43 -29.98 4.23
N HIS A 487 13.59 -31.14 3.57
CA HIS A 487 14.74 -32.00 3.81
C HIS A 487 16.08 -31.38 3.41
N GLY A 488 16.09 -30.44 2.46
CA GLY A 488 17.29 -29.81 1.94
C GLY A 488 17.59 -28.45 2.55
N ALA A 489 16.57 -27.68 2.94
CA ALA A 489 16.78 -26.29 3.35
C ALA A 489 15.83 -25.78 4.46
N LEU A 490 16.25 -24.66 5.05
CA LEU A 490 15.44 -23.74 5.82
C LEU A 490 15.11 -22.53 4.93
N HIS A 491 13.84 -22.21 4.80
CA HIS A 491 13.36 -21.11 3.96
C HIS A 491 12.92 -19.92 4.81
N LEU A 492 13.20 -18.72 4.31
CA LEU A 492 12.75 -17.44 4.86
C LEU A 492 12.17 -16.57 3.73
N ALA A 493 11.00 -15.99 3.94
CA ALA A 493 10.49 -14.92 3.09
C ALA A 493 10.17 -13.67 3.92
N MET A 494 10.16 -12.53 3.25
CA MET A 494 9.81 -11.24 3.84
C MET A 494 8.91 -10.47 2.90
N ILE A 495 7.86 -9.86 3.45
CA ILE A 495 7.10 -8.79 2.81
C ILE A 495 7.26 -7.56 3.69
N ALA A 496 7.77 -6.48 3.14
CA ALA A 496 8.07 -5.25 3.86
C ALA A 496 7.79 -4.02 2.98
N MET A 497 7.81 -2.85 3.60
CA MET A 497 7.78 -1.58 2.89
C MET A 497 8.89 -0.66 3.37
N ASP A 498 9.66 -0.09 2.44
CA ASP A 498 10.60 0.99 2.70
C ASP A 498 10.94 1.72 1.40
N TYR A 499 11.31 2.99 1.52
CA TYR A 499 11.65 3.84 0.38
C TYR A 499 13.06 4.42 0.55
N GLN A 500 13.82 4.44 -0.52
CA GLN A 500 15.19 4.92 -0.62
C GLN A 500 15.31 5.83 -1.85
N ASP A 501 15.69 7.08 -1.59
CA ASP A 501 15.89 8.08 -2.61
C ASP A 501 17.36 8.11 -3.07
N PRO A 502 17.68 7.73 -4.32
CA PRO A 502 19.05 7.73 -4.82
C PRO A 502 19.70 9.12 -4.81
N GLU A 503 18.92 10.20 -4.74
CA GLU A 503 19.41 11.57 -4.70
C GLU A 503 19.73 12.07 -3.29
N LEU A 504 19.32 11.35 -2.23
CA LEU A 504 19.40 11.85 -0.87
C LEU A 504 20.75 11.61 -0.17
N LEU A 505 21.56 10.63 -0.60
CA LEU A 505 22.77 10.19 0.11
C LEU A 505 24.07 10.67 -0.58
N ALA A 506 25.02 11.18 0.20
CA ALA A 506 26.35 11.52 -0.28
C ALA A 506 27.25 10.28 -0.30
N PHE A 507 27.50 9.72 -1.49
CA PHE A 507 28.46 8.65 -1.68
C PHE A 507 29.13 8.72 -3.07
N GLN A 508 30.29 8.08 -3.20
CA GLN A 508 31.00 7.89 -4.46
C GLN A 508 31.36 6.41 -4.58
N GLY A 509 31.25 5.83 -5.79
CA GLY A 509 31.52 4.41 -6.01
C GLY A 509 30.36 3.52 -5.54
N GLU A 510 30.68 2.41 -4.85
CA GLU A 510 29.67 1.47 -4.37
C GLU A 510 28.76 2.09 -3.30
N PHE A 511 27.48 1.70 -3.32
CA PHE A 511 26.51 2.12 -2.31
C PHE A 511 26.97 1.65 -0.92
N PRO A 512 27.03 2.54 0.10
CA PRO A 512 27.49 2.16 1.43
C PRO A 512 26.55 1.14 2.09
N LEU A 513 27.03 -0.08 2.33
CA LEU A 513 26.21 -1.16 2.91
C LEU A 513 25.60 -0.82 4.29
N GLY A 514 26.23 0.10 5.04
CA GLY A 514 25.70 0.59 6.32
C GLY A 514 24.44 1.45 6.19
N GLU A 515 24.10 1.90 4.98
CA GLU A 515 22.91 2.68 4.64
C GLU A 515 21.84 1.85 3.92
N ALA A 516 22.14 0.59 3.59
CA ALA A 516 21.22 -0.28 2.85
C ALA A 516 20.13 -0.82 3.77
N PHE A 517 18.97 -1.17 3.20
CA PHE A 517 18.01 -1.99 3.91
C PHE A 517 18.64 -3.34 4.20
N ARG A 518 18.52 -3.77 5.46
CA ARG A 518 19.29 -4.90 5.98
C ARG A 518 18.45 -5.81 6.84
N VAL A 519 18.58 -7.12 6.60
CA VAL A 519 18.04 -8.17 7.47
C VAL A 519 19.19 -8.92 8.12
N ASP A 520 19.17 -8.97 9.44
CA ASP A 520 20.11 -9.63 10.32
C ASP A 520 19.45 -10.91 10.84
N TRP A 521 20.01 -12.08 10.50
CA TRP A 521 19.42 -13.39 10.81
C TRP A 521 20.35 -14.26 11.64
N GLY A 522 19.97 -14.49 12.89
CA GLY A 522 20.63 -15.40 13.81
C GLY A 522 19.95 -16.77 13.83
N LEU A 523 20.74 -17.83 13.75
CA LEU A 523 20.29 -19.22 13.83
C LEU A 523 21.18 -20.01 14.79
N LYS A 524 20.56 -20.68 15.76
CA LYS A 524 21.24 -21.54 16.72
C LYS A 524 20.69 -22.95 16.60
N ALA A 525 21.53 -23.90 16.23
CA ALA A 525 21.21 -25.32 16.16
C ALA A 525 22.08 -26.09 17.16
N GLY A 526 21.48 -26.53 18.26
CA GLY A 526 22.23 -27.11 19.40
C GLY A 526 23.23 -26.11 19.99
N SER A 527 24.52 -26.43 19.96
CA SER A 527 25.61 -25.54 20.38
C SER A 527 26.14 -24.63 19.27
N SER A 528 25.78 -24.89 18.01
CA SER A 528 26.29 -24.12 16.87
C SER A 528 25.45 -22.87 16.64
N VAL A 529 26.11 -21.71 16.64
CA VAL A 529 25.51 -20.43 16.28
C VAL A 529 26.03 -20.01 14.92
N ARG A 530 25.13 -19.55 14.06
CA ARG A 530 25.40 -18.98 12.74
C ARG A 530 24.63 -17.69 12.60
N ARG A 531 25.26 -16.70 11.98
CA ARG A 531 24.68 -15.39 11.75
C ARG A 531 24.87 -15.02 10.29
N PHE A 532 23.79 -14.55 9.69
CA PHE A 532 23.74 -14.11 8.32
C PHE A 532 23.24 -12.69 8.26
N ARG A 533 23.64 -12.00 7.22
CA ARG A 533 23.22 -10.62 6.96
C ARG A 533 22.91 -10.47 5.49
N MET A 534 21.70 -10.04 5.22
CA MET A 534 21.22 -9.76 3.87
C MET A 534 21.10 -8.25 3.69
N PHE A 535 21.67 -7.73 2.61
CA PHE A 535 21.53 -6.34 2.19
C PHE A 535 20.71 -6.27 0.90
N LEU A 536 19.75 -5.35 0.84
CA LEU A 536 19.15 -4.90 -0.40
C LEU A 536 19.85 -3.60 -0.81
N VAL A 537 20.70 -3.72 -1.82
CA VAL A 537 21.53 -2.62 -2.32
C VAL A 537 20.82 -2.01 -3.53
N PRO A 538 20.50 -0.71 -3.51
CA PRO A 538 19.96 -0.02 -4.69
C PRO A 538 20.85 -0.19 -5.92
N PRO A 539 20.27 -0.19 -7.14
CA PRO A 539 21.08 -0.15 -8.37
C PRO A 539 21.92 1.13 -8.41
N SER A 540 23.03 1.10 -9.16
CA SER A 540 23.83 2.31 -9.38
C SER A 540 23.07 3.32 -10.24
N ARG A 541 23.41 4.61 -10.12
CA ARG A 541 22.77 5.68 -10.92
C ARG A 541 22.91 5.49 -12.44
N GLU A 542 23.96 4.80 -12.90
CA GLU A 542 24.20 4.52 -14.32
C GLU A 542 23.35 3.34 -14.84
N GLU A 543 22.99 2.39 -13.98
CA GLU A 543 22.13 1.24 -14.32
C GLU A 543 20.64 1.61 -14.42
N ASP A 544 20.24 2.76 -13.87
CA ASP A 544 18.86 3.24 -13.75
C ASP A 544 18.38 4.05 -14.97
N VAL A 545 19.29 4.48 -15.87
CA VAL A 545 18.91 5.32 -17.02
C VAL A 545 18.30 4.46 -18.14
N GLY A 546 16.96 4.37 -18.15
CA GLY A 546 16.16 4.05 -19.34
C GLY A 546 15.55 2.65 -19.43
N LYS A 547 15.30 1.94 -18.33
CA LYS A 547 14.61 0.65 -18.34
C LYS A 547 13.60 0.53 -17.19
N ASP A 548 12.48 -0.17 -17.41
CA ASP A 548 11.48 -0.60 -16.41
C ASP A 548 12.06 -1.60 -15.37
N THR A 549 13.30 -1.43 -14.93
CA THR A 549 14.11 -2.44 -14.23
C THR A 549 14.82 -1.91 -13.00
N TYR A 550 14.20 -1.01 -12.23
CA TYR A 550 14.71 -0.68 -10.89
C TYR A 550 14.69 -1.96 -10.04
N LYS A 551 15.85 -2.62 -9.93
CA LYS A 551 16.02 -3.90 -9.23
C LYS A 551 17.14 -3.76 -8.22
N MET A 552 16.81 -4.02 -6.96
CA MET A 552 17.80 -4.04 -5.90
C MET A 552 18.70 -5.27 -6.05
N ASN A 553 20.00 -5.08 -5.85
CA ASN A 553 20.99 -6.13 -5.76
C ASN A 553 20.96 -6.72 -4.35
N LEU A 554 20.63 -8.01 -4.25
CA LEU A 554 20.62 -8.72 -2.97
C LEU A 554 22.03 -9.28 -2.69
N ARG A 555 22.61 -8.92 -1.53
CA ARG A 555 23.87 -9.51 -1.04
C ARG A 555 23.62 -10.25 0.27
N LEU A 556 23.78 -11.57 0.28
CA LEU A 556 23.71 -12.41 1.47
C LEU A 556 25.13 -12.79 1.94
N CYS A 557 25.46 -12.38 3.16
CA CYS A 557 26.78 -12.52 3.74
C CYS A 557 26.73 -13.36 5.03
N ARG A 558 27.85 -14.02 5.36
CA ARG A 558 28.12 -14.42 6.76
C ARG A 558 28.45 -13.18 7.60
N TRP A 559 27.89 -13.09 8.79
CA TRP A 559 28.09 -11.94 9.68
C TRP A 559 29.53 -11.81 10.19
N ASP A 560 30.11 -12.93 10.62
CA ASP A 560 31.39 -12.96 11.35
C ASP A 560 32.61 -12.65 10.45
N GLU A 561 32.39 -12.52 9.14
CA GLU A 561 33.42 -12.29 8.12
C GLU A 561 33.32 -10.86 7.51
N LEU A 562 32.61 -9.94 8.16
CA LEU A 562 32.57 -8.52 7.79
C LEU A 562 33.91 -7.83 8.11
N PRO A 563 34.46 -6.98 7.22
CA PRO A 563 33.74 -6.29 6.14
C PRO A 563 33.66 -7.01 4.78
N GLY A 564 34.21 -8.22 4.64
CA GLY A 564 34.39 -8.89 3.33
C GLY A 564 33.12 -9.40 2.63
N CYS A 565 31.96 -9.43 3.30
CA CYS A 565 30.71 -10.03 2.82
C CYS A 565 30.93 -11.34 2.02
N SER A 566 31.46 -12.37 2.69
CA SER A 566 31.63 -13.67 2.03
C SER A 566 30.26 -14.26 1.66
N PRO A 567 30.07 -14.71 0.40
CA PRO A 567 28.82 -15.33 -0.02
C PRO A 567 28.58 -16.63 0.75
N VAL A 568 27.30 -16.97 0.95
CA VAL A 568 26.88 -18.21 1.62
C VAL A 568 26.71 -19.32 0.59
N PRO A 569 27.59 -20.35 0.54
CA PRO A 569 27.51 -21.38 -0.50
C PRO A 569 26.18 -22.13 -0.46
N GLY A 570 25.58 -22.33 -1.63
CA GLY A 570 24.32 -23.05 -1.81
C GLY A 570 23.07 -22.29 -1.38
N ALA A 571 23.20 -21.09 -0.80
CA ALA A 571 22.05 -20.25 -0.50
C ALA A 571 21.45 -19.68 -1.80
N LEU A 572 20.11 -19.67 -1.87
CA LEU A 572 19.36 -19.01 -2.94
C LEU A 572 18.63 -17.83 -2.34
N ALA A 573 18.80 -16.64 -2.89
CA ALA A 573 18.13 -15.45 -2.40
C ALA A 573 17.63 -14.62 -3.58
N ARG A 574 16.39 -14.14 -3.51
CA ARG A 574 15.74 -13.45 -4.60
C ARG A 574 14.90 -12.29 -4.11
N TYR A 575 15.11 -11.14 -4.73
CA TYR A 575 14.24 -9.99 -4.61
C TYR A 575 13.32 -9.94 -5.82
N PHE A 576 12.03 -9.83 -5.58
CA PHE A 576 11.01 -9.62 -6.62
C PHE A 576 9.92 -8.64 -6.17
N GLY A 577 10.24 -7.84 -5.16
CA GLY A 577 9.60 -6.54 -4.99
C GLY A 577 9.76 -5.78 -6.30
N SER A 578 8.65 -5.52 -6.93
CA SER A 578 8.58 -4.81 -8.19
C SER A 578 8.54 -3.34 -7.81
N ASP A 579 9.71 -2.70 -7.93
CA ASP A 579 10.07 -1.31 -7.58
C ASP A 579 9.65 -0.80 -6.19
N GLN A 580 10.40 0.16 -5.66
CA GLN A 580 10.07 0.73 -4.34
C GLN A 580 8.66 1.31 -4.34
N PRO A 581 7.94 1.30 -3.21
CA PRO A 581 8.43 1.04 -1.85
C PRO A 581 8.14 -0.36 -1.29
N ARG A 582 7.68 -1.32 -2.11
CA ARG A 582 7.35 -2.68 -1.64
C ARG A 582 8.57 -3.59 -1.77
N ILE A 583 8.94 -4.25 -0.68
CA ILE A 583 10.09 -5.15 -0.62
C ILE A 583 9.59 -6.57 -0.39
N VAL A 584 9.81 -7.44 -1.38
CA VAL A 584 9.53 -8.87 -1.26
C VAL A 584 10.81 -9.65 -1.54
N VAL A 585 11.17 -10.51 -0.59
CA VAL A 585 12.36 -11.35 -0.67
C VAL A 585 12.02 -12.78 -0.32
N GLU A 586 12.62 -13.72 -1.05
CA GLU A 586 12.75 -15.12 -0.65
C GLU A 586 14.21 -15.51 -0.48
N LEU A 587 14.45 -16.40 0.48
CA LEU A 587 15.75 -16.94 0.82
C LEU A 587 15.61 -18.42 1.19
N SER A 588 16.47 -19.26 0.63
CA SER A 588 16.63 -20.66 1.01
C SER A 588 18.06 -20.88 1.47
N LEU A 589 18.24 -21.35 2.71
CA LEU A 589 19.52 -21.76 3.26
C LEU A 589 19.60 -23.28 3.34
N PRO A 590 20.55 -23.94 2.64
CA PRO A 590 20.76 -25.36 2.81
C PRO A 590 21.20 -25.66 4.24
N TRP A 591 20.83 -26.82 4.78
CA TRP A 591 21.19 -27.23 6.14
C TRP A 591 22.72 -27.23 6.36
N GLU A 592 23.49 -27.50 5.32
CA GLU A 592 24.96 -27.46 5.31
C GLU A 592 25.51 -26.06 5.57
N ALA A 593 24.80 -25.01 5.17
CA ALA A 593 25.18 -23.63 5.49
C ALA A 593 25.10 -23.36 7.01
N LEU A 594 24.30 -24.14 7.73
CA LEU A 594 24.23 -24.13 9.20
C LEU A 594 25.22 -25.10 9.86
N GLY A 595 25.97 -25.87 9.07
CA GLY A 595 26.85 -26.93 9.55
C GLY A 595 26.10 -28.22 9.92
N LEU A 596 24.91 -28.45 9.36
CA LEU A 596 24.07 -29.61 9.61
C LEU A 596 23.98 -30.49 8.35
N GLN A 597 23.77 -31.80 8.53
CA GLN A 597 23.51 -32.73 7.42
C GLN A 597 22.03 -32.81 7.03
N GLY A 598 21.17 -32.06 7.71
CA GLY A 598 19.73 -32.08 7.55
C GLY A 598 19.02 -31.30 8.67
N PRO A 599 17.68 -31.34 8.69
CA PRO A 599 16.89 -30.63 9.70
C PRO A 599 17.23 -31.13 11.12
N PRO A 600 17.46 -30.21 12.08
CA PRO A 600 17.76 -30.58 13.46
C PRO A 600 16.52 -31.18 14.16
N VAL A 601 16.75 -31.95 15.23
CA VAL A 601 15.67 -32.52 16.07
C VAL A 601 14.81 -31.40 16.66
N GLU A 602 13.52 -31.67 16.85
CA GLU A 602 12.54 -30.73 17.43
C GLU A 602 13.06 -30.05 18.72
N GLY A 603 12.94 -28.73 18.79
CA GLY A 603 13.40 -27.91 19.91
C GLY A 603 14.89 -27.57 19.94
N ALA A 604 15.68 -28.08 18.99
CA ALA A 604 17.12 -27.78 18.90
C ALA A 604 17.45 -26.54 18.05
N LEU A 605 16.45 -25.93 17.39
CA LEU A 605 16.61 -24.71 16.59
C LEU A 605 16.09 -23.49 17.37
N SER A 606 16.81 -22.38 17.32
CA SER A 606 16.35 -21.07 17.77
C SER A 606 16.77 -20.00 16.78
N THR A 607 16.00 -18.92 16.68
CA THR A 607 16.25 -17.85 15.71
C THR A 607 16.01 -16.46 16.29
N GLU A 608 16.74 -15.50 15.75
CA GLU A 608 16.46 -14.07 15.88
C GLU A 608 16.47 -13.44 14.49
N LEU A 609 15.56 -12.50 14.26
CA LEU A 609 15.50 -11.69 13.06
C LEU A 609 15.45 -10.23 13.49
N ALA A 610 16.30 -9.40 12.89
CA ALA A 610 16.26 -7.97 13.04
C ALA A 610 16.37 -7.29 11.67
N VAL A 611 15.67 -6.18 11.50
CA VAL A 611 15.63 -5.42 10.25
C VAL A 611 16.04 -3.99 10.53
N THR A 612 16.89 -3.44 9.68
CA THR A 612 17.25 -2.02 9.64
C THR A 612 16.79 -1.46 8.30
N GLY A 613 15.96 -0.42 8.32
CA GLY A 613 15.52 0.27 7.11
C GLY A 613 16.66 1.06 6.46
N PHE A 614 16.41 1.58 5.26
CA PHE A 614 17.38 2.42 4.54
C PHE A 614 17.81 3.63 5.38
N TYR A 615 19.08 4.01 5.21
CA TYR A 615 19.74 5.09 5.94
C TYR A 615 19.71 4.97 7.47
N ARG A 616 19.45 3.76 8.00
CA ARG A 616 19.15 3.51 9.43
C ARG A 616 17.93 4.29 9.94
N ALA A 617 16.96 4.60 9.07
CA ALA A 617 15.79 5.39 9.42
C ALA A 617 14.97 4.79 10.58
N ARG A 618 14.91 3.47 10.67
CA ARG A 618 14.13 2.71 11.65
C ARG A 618 14.62 1.28 11.75
N TRP A 619 14.20 0.56 12.78
CA TRP A 619 14.50 -0.86 12.95
C TRP A 619 13.37 -1.61 13.65
N MET A 620 13.35 -2.94 13.49
CA MET A 620 12.47 -3.85 14.21
C MET A 620 13.17 -5.19 14.45
N SER A 621 12.80 -5.95 15.49
CA SER A 621 13.38 -7.28 15.77
C SER A 621 12.42 -8.22 16.50
N LEU A 622 12.64 -9.54 16.45
CA LEU A 622 11.81 -10.51 17.17
C LEU A 622 11.91 -10.34 18.68
N SER A 623 13.13 -10.11 19.18
CA SER A 623 13.42 -9.83 20.58
C SER A 623 12.85 -8.48 21.04
N GLY A 624 12.84 -7.47 20.17
CA GLY A 624 12.62 -6.06 20.49
C GLY A 624 13.89 -5.33 20.94
N LEU A 625 15.05 -5.95 20.75
CA LEU A 625 16.36 -5.34 20.98
C LEU A 625 16.89 -4.70 19.69
N PRO A 626 17.73 -3.65 19.78
CA PRO A 626 18.41 -3.09 18.61
C PRO A 626 19.16 -4.16 17.81
N PRO A 627 19.23 -4.09 16.47
CA PRO A 627 19.71 -5.19 15.62
C PRO A 627 21.07 -5.80 16.01
N ALA A 628 22.05 -4.96 16.35
CA ALA A 628 23.36 -5.44 16.80
C ALA A 628 23.28 -6.18 18.14
N GLN A 629 22.49 -5.67 19.11
CA GLN A 629 22.30 -6.32 20.40
C GLN A 629 21.49 -7.62 20.25
N ALA A 630 20.46 -7.63 19.41
CA ALA A 630 19.61 -8.80 19.14
C ALA A 630 20.44 -10.00 18.66
N MET A 631 21.47 -9.77 17.83
CA MET A 631 22.34 -10.83 17.33
C MET A 631 23.31 -11.39 18.38
N GLU A 632 23.61 -10.66 19.45
CA GLU A 632 24.52 -11.12 20.51
C GLU A 632 23.77 -11.74 21.70
N GLU A 633 22.54 -11.30 21.96
CA GLU A 633 21.75 -11.75 23.11
C GLU A 633 21.05 -13.09 22.83
N LEU A 634 21.82 -14.19 22.77
CA LEU A 634 21.33 -15.54 22.45
C LEU A 634 20.19 -16.03 23.35
N GLY A 635 20.07 -15.49 24.57
CA GLY A 635 18.97 -15.80 25.49
C GLY A 635 17.62 -15.24 25.04
N ALA A 636 17.61 -14.21 24.19
CA ALA A 636 16.40 -13.62 23.62
C ALA A 636 15.90 -14.37 22.36
N TRP A 637 16.73 -15.25 21.78
CA TRP A 637 16.41 -15.95 20.54
C TRP A 637 15.24 -16.91 20.73
N ARG A 638 14.29 -16.87 19.79
CA ARG A 638 13.04 -17.63 19.88
C ARG A 638 13.27 -19.07 19.46
N LYS A 639 12.82 -20.03 20.26
CA LYS A 639 12.81 -21.46 19.89
C LYS A 639 11.95 -21.69 18.65
N VAL A 640 12.41 -22.59 17.78
CA VAL A 640 11.74 -22.98 16.54
C VAL A 640 11.46 -24.49 16.56
N GLU A 641 10.23 -24.88 16.25
CA GLU A 641 9.76 -26.26 16.11
C GLU A 641 9.47 -26.56 14.64
N LEU A 642 10.05 -27.65 14.13
CA LEU A 642 9.86 -28.13 12.77
C LEU A 642 8.62 -29.04 12.72
N VAL A 643 7.48 -28.49 12.31
CA VAL A 643 6.21 -29.23 12.27
C VAL A 643 6.27 -30.32 11.20
N GLY A 644 5.87 -31.54 11.57
CA GLY A 644 5.81 -32.68 10.65
C GLY A 644 7.13 -33.47 10.54
N PHE A 645 8.15 -33.12 11.33
CA PHE A 645 9.35 -33.93 11.46
C PHE A 645 9.02 -35.23 12.22
N LYS A 646 9.10 -36.37 11.54
CA LYS A 646 9.09 -37.69 12.17
C LYS A 646 10.51 -38.22 12.10
N LYS A 647 11.07 -38.61 13.26
CA LYS A 647 12.41 -39.20 13.38
C LYS A 647 12.58 -40.43 12.51
#